data_AF-A0A2V7YB23-F1
#
_entry.id   AF-A0A2V7YB23-F1
#
_cell.length_a   1.000
_cell.length_b   1.000
_cell.length_c   1.000
_cell.angle_alpha   90.00
_cell.angle_beta   90.00
_cell.angle_gamma   90.00
#
_symmetry.space_group_name_H-M   'P 1'
#
loop_
_entity.id
_entity.type
_entity.pdbx_description
1 polymer ?
#
loop_
_entity_poly.entity_id
_entity_poly.type
_entity_poly.pdbx_seq_one_letter_code
_entity_poly.pdbx_strand_id
1 'polypeptide(L)'
;LAVRVALAATEPMQALFASSDGVDGSTGVAGFALTLPVQFNRAAAQRELARSNSFEVAASIGKALTMVPTGNNLRDLYLLARSTAEGQGHRSARERQRQGPMWGCLRWLFGGTILFFALLILIIGGGWWYLGTSSFAGLVALKVTSTLESRLGRKVTIGSVVIDRAHLSKVVLNDLRIANAPGGVHPYFATVKQVTIAGGVNSFWGRRVSVDRVDVSEPQMFFEIYPAGSKLVHNFPHWNAGPKTRYEIYHLDIHKLFIENGGFDFTDRRHNLAADANHLAAVVNVTSKEDLYAGTGSSPLLRVRIQDYVPFDMNMRAQFRYTPGVLELQSVALDGGPDLRMFINGRLDPLTEGAYNLHLTSLTGLNRVRQIFRVQRPLAGNVEMDAMLRGKAGTFTLTGGWLSPKIAADVYELTNARGKLNVTGDRAIVDVERGQYGGGTLAAHYVLPKYSEPYPMSVDLRFNGVSAEKLFADWGIRDTGLRGGATGRLAYHWNKDKLLAGGGEGMATLSKNATAFSNAKYPIPLGGSTDFALDNGIVTFRRADLETDKSKVSFTGKLRISDVSTDLLVKIHSDDFSELDRIGYNFAHSAGKKTYALLGLGGAGDISGSVTGRMKAPEVVAHIVGTATKYNNVLVGDADIDLHYDGVHDTLKFDRATFREGGGRLTLTGTIEFPSSGPSPRFDLAIDAANYPVD
;
A
#
# COMPACT_ATOMS: atom_id res chain seq x y z
N LEU A 1 39.59 -30.31 -33.12
CA LEU A 1 39.20 -31.11 -34.30
C LEU A 1 40.38 -31.38 -35.27
N ALA A 2 41.19 -30.37 -35.58
CA ALA A 2 42.34 -30.43 -36.49
C ALA A 2 43.24 -31.69 -36.34
N VAL A 3 43.69 -32.02 -35.11
CA VAL A 3 44.54 -33.19 -34.84
C VAL A 3 43.86 -34.51 -35.19
N ARG A 4 42.55 -34.63 -34.95
CA ARG A 4 41.79 -35.85 -35.27
C ARG A 4 41.70 -36.05 -36.79
N VAL A 5 41.54 -34.98 -37.55
CA VAL A 5 41.55 -35.02 -39.02
C VAL A 5 42.94 -35.39 -39.54
N ALA A 6 44.01 -34.85 -38.94
CA ALA A 6 45.38 -35.22 -39.29
C ALA A 6 45.70 -36.71 -39.02
N LEU A 7 45.14 -37.30 -37.95
CA LEU A 7 45.28 -38.73 -37.65
C LEU A 7 44.54 -39.62 -38.68
N ALA A 8 43.44 -39.13 -39.25
CA ALA A 8 42.58 -39.89 -40.15
C ALA A 8 42.90 -39.69 -41.64
N ALA A 9 43.53 -38.57 -42.03
CA ALA A 9 43.76 -38.24 -43.43
C ALA A 9 44.78 -39.18 -44.10
N THR A 10 44.36 -39.80 -45.20
CA THR A 10 45.19 -40.67 -46.06
C THR A 10 45.43 -40.07 -47.45
N GLU A 11 44.75 -38.97 -47.79
CA GLU A 11 44.79 -38.34 -49.11
C GLU A 11 45.25 -36.88 -49.03
N PRO A 12 45.89 -36.34 -50.09
CA PRO A 12 46.33 -34.94 -50.12
C PRO A 12 45.16 -33.95 -50.02
N MET A 13 45.17 -33.09 -49.00
CA MET A 13 44.18 -32.02 -48.84
C MET A 13 44.72 -30.86 -48.00
N GLN A 14 44.15 -29.68 -48.18
CA GLN A 14 44.32 -28.56 -47.25
C GLN A 14 43.10 -28.49 -46.33
N ALA A 15 43.34 -28.33 -45.03
CA ALA A 15 42.29 -28.27 -44.04
C ALA A 15 42.47 -27.02 -43.16
N LEU A 16 41.39 -26.30 -42.89
CA LEU A 16 41.38 -25.12 -42.03
C LEU A 16 40.29 -25.28 -40.97
N PHE A 17 40.66 -25.06 -39.72
CA PHE A 17 39.78 -25.11 -38.55
C PHE A 17 39.95 -23.79 -37.81
N ALA A 18 38.89 -23.00 -37.64
CA ALA A 18 38.98 -21.73 -36.94
C ALA A 18 37.68 -21.38 -36.20
N SER A 19 37.78 -20.76 -35.03
CA SER A 19 36.66 -20.13 -34.33
C SER A 19 36.45 -18.71 -34.82
N SER A 20 35.19 -18.32 -35.02
CA SER A 20 34.82 -16.98 -35.49
C SER A 20 34.99 -15.89 -34.44
N ASP A 21 35.06 -16.24 -33.15
CA ASP A 21 35.34 -15.31 -32.05
C ASP A 21 36.83 -14.93 -31.93
N GLY A 22 37.69 -15.56 -32.76
CA GLY A 22 39.12 -15.28 -32.82
C GLY A 22 39.96 -16.06 -31.81
N VAL A 23 39.37 -16.93 -30.98
CA VAL A 23 40.10 -17.76 -30.01
C VAL A 23 39.50 -19.17 -29.90
N ASP A 24 40.29 -20.21 -30.15
CA ASP A 24 39.93 -21.61 -29.94
C ASP A 24 40.34 -22.04 -28.51
N GLY A 25 39.35 -22.13 -27.62
CA GLY A 25 39.59 -22.44 -26.20
C GLY A 25 40.38 -21.35 -25.46
N SER A 26 41.38 -21.74 -24.67
CA SER A 26 42.24 -20.82 -23.91
C SER A 26 43.61 -20.57 -24.58
N THR A 27 43.72 -20.80 -25.88
CA THR A 27 45.02 -20.92 -26.57
C THR A 27 45.55 -19.61 -27.16
N GLY A 28 44.73 -18.57 -27.23
CA GLY A 28 45.11 -17.28 -27.84
C GLY A 28 45.25 -17.30 -29.36
N VAL A 29 44.90 -18.42 -30.03
CA VAL A 29 44.87 -18.53 -31.50
C VAL A 29 43.44 -18.82 -31.94
N ALA A 30 43.04 -18.31 -33.11
CA ALA A 30 41.71 -18.56 -33.67
C ALA A 30 41.54 -19.99 -34.20
N GLY A 31 42.63 -20.71 -34.49
CA GLY A 31 42.59 -22.09 -34.94
C GLY A 31 43.83 -22.51 -35.72
N PHE A 32 43.73 -23.51 -36.61
CA PHE A 32 44.86 -24.08 -37.35
C PHE A 32 44.54 -24.36 -38.82
N ALA A 33 45.51 -24.08 -39.69
CA ALA A 33 45.56 -24.55 -41.07
C ALA A 33 46.57 -25.70 -41.20
N LEU A 34 46.17 -26.78 -41.86
CA LEU A 34 46.92 -28.02 -42.05
C LEU A 34 47.05 -28.33 -43.54
N THR A 35 48.21 -28.86 -43.93
CA THR A 35 48.39 -29.55 -45.22
C THR A 35 48.57 -31.03 -44.92
N LEU A 36 47.64 -31.84 -45.40
CA LEU A 36 47.53 -33.26 -45.08
C LEU A 36 47.85 -34.11 -46.31
N PRO A 37 48.37 -35.35 -46.13
CA PRO A 37 48.76 -35.93 -44.84
C PRO A 37 50.06 -35.29 -44.31
N VAL A 38 50.08 -35.00 -43.00
CA VAL A 38 51.28 -34.50 -42.30
C VAL A 38 51.94 -35.67 -41.55
N GLN A 39 53.28 -35.71 -41.54
CA GLN A 39 54.02 -36.72 -40.76
C GLN A 39 54.22 -36.26 -39.32
N PHE A 40 53.79 -37.07 -38.36
CA PHE A 40 53.94 -36.81 -36.93
C PHE A 40 53.80 -38.12 -36.14
N ASN A 41 54.25 -38.12 -34.87
CA ASN A 41 54.12 -39.29 -34.00
C ASN A 41 52.65 -39.50 -33.58
N ARG A 42 51.95 -40.38 -34.31
CA ARG A 42 50.52 -40.67 -34.11
C ARG A 42 50.21 -41.18 -32.69
N ALA A 43 51.09 -42.00 -32.11
CA ALA A 43 50.89 -42.54 -30.76
C ALA A 43 51.04 -41.45 -29.68
N ALA A 44 51.99 -40.52 -29.84
CA ALA A 44 52.13 -39.36 -28.97
C ALA A 44 50.91 -38.42 -29.09
N ALA A 45 50.48 -38.13 -30.32
CA ALA A 45 49.31 -37.29 -30.57
C ALA A 45 48.01 -37.86 -29.96
N GLN A 46 47.81 -39.18 -29.99
CA GLN A 46 46.68 -39.83 -29.35
C GLN A 46 46.72 -39.70 -27.82
N ARG A 47 47.91 -39.80 -27.19
CA ARG A 47 48.07 -39.59 -25.74
C ARG A 47 47.74 -38.15 -25.34
N GLU A 48 48.25 -37.17 -26.09
CA GLU A 48 47.96 -35.75 -25.80
C GLU A 48 46.49 -35.40 -26.05
N LEU A 49 45.86 -35.98 -27.08
CA LEU A 49 44.41 -35.86 -27.28
C LEU A 49 43.59 -36.44 -26.12
N ALA A 50 44.02 -37.56 -25.54
CA ALA A 50 43.36 -38.16 -24.37
C ALA A 50 43.49 -37.29 -23.10
N ARG A 51 44.52 -36.43 -23.04
CA ARG A 51 44.73 -35.44 -21.98
C ARG A 51 44.08 -34.08 -22.28
N SER A 52 43.29 -33.97 -23.35
CA SER A 52 42.72 -32.72 -23.84
C SER A 52 43.75 -31.64 -24.21
N ASN A 53 45.02 -32.02 -24.45
CA ASN A 53 46.10 -31.12 -24.88
C ASN A 53 46.24 -31.14 -26.41
N SER A 54 45.15 -30.83 -27.12
CA SER A 54 45.18 -30.83 -28.59
C SER A 54 45.96 -29.66 -29.19
N PHE A 55 46.20 -28.60 -28.41
CA PHE A 55 46.89 -27.39 -28.88
C PHE A 55 48.35 -27.66 -29.23
N GLU A 56 49.11 -28.29 -28.33
CA GLU A 56 50.53 -28.56 -28.54
C GLU A 56 50.77 -29.43 -29.77
N VAL A 57 49.93 -30.45 -29.95
CA VAL A 57 49.97 -31.30 -31.14
C VAL A 57 49.60 -30.51 -32.40
N ALA A 58 48.51 -29.75 -32.38
CA ALA A 58 48.06 -28.96 -33.54
C ALA A 58 49.10 -27.91 -33.96
N ALA A 59 49.76 -27.27 -33.00
CA ALA A 59 50.84 -26.30 -33.23
C ALA A 59 52.09 -26.95 -33.84
N SER A 60 52.37 -28.22 -33.53
CA SER A 60 53.50 -28.94 -34.12
C SER A 60 53.26 -29.44 -35.55
N ILE A 61 52.00 -29.59 -35.98
CA ILE A 61 51.65 -30.18 -37.29
C ILE A 61 50.96 -29.22 -38.25
N GLY A 62 50.67 -27.99 -37.82
CA GLY A 62 49.91 -27.00 -38.58
C GLY A 62 50.33 -25.58 -38.29
N LYS A 63 49.80 -24.65 -39.08
CA LYS A 63 50.02 -23.22 -38.90
C LYS A 63 48.90 -22.63 -38.05
N ALA A 64 49.24 -22.05 -36.91
CA ALA A 64 48.29 -21.31 -36.09
C ALA A 64 47.72 -20.12 -36.86
N LEU A 65 46.41 -19.91 -36.73
CA LEU A 65 45.70 -18.79 -37.30
C LEU A 65 45.42 -17.79 -36.19
N THR A 66 45.86 -16.55 -36.35
CA THR A 66 45.54 -15.45 -35.44
C THR A 66 44.59 -14.49 -36.16
N MET A 67 43.51 -14.12 -35.49
CA MET A 67 42.54 -13.15 -36.00
C MET A 67 42.32 -12.09 -34.92
N VAL A 68 42.14 -10.83 -35.33
CA VAL A 68 41.75 -9.77 -34.40
C VAL A 68 40.35 -10.10 -33.86
N PRO A 69 40.11 -10.07 -32.53
CA PRO A 69 38.79 -10.37 -31.97
C PRO A 69 37.73 -9.49 -32.62
N THR A 70 36.79 -10.09 -33.35
CA THR A 70 35.81 -9.35 -34.18
C THR A 70 34.53 -9.02 -33.42
N GLY A 71 34.42 -9.43 -32.16
CA GLY A 71 33.22 -9.24 -31.33
C GLY A 71 32.00 -10.07 -31.76
N ASN A 72 32.19 -11.00 -32.70
CA ASN A 72 31.14 -11.84 -33.26
C ASN A 72 31.45 -13.33 -32.98
N ASN A 73 30.46 -14.10 -32.53
CA ASN A 73 30.61 -15.53 -32.24
C ASN A 73 29.55 -16.33 -33.03
N LEU A 74 29.88 -16.64 -34.29
CA LEU A 74 29.06 -17.42 -35.20
C LEU A 74 29.42 -18.93 -35.18
N ARG A 75 30.13 -19.40 -34.14
CA ARG A 75 30.70 -20.75 -33.99
C ARG A 75 31.88 -21.05 -34.95
N ASP A 76 32.36 -22.30 -34.91
CA ASP A 76 33.54 -22.76 -35.64
C ASP A 76 33.31 -22.90 -37.15
N LEU A 77 34.33 -22.55 -37.93
CA LEU A 77 34.45 -22.75 -39.37
C LEU A 77 35.44 -23.88 -39.66
N TYR A 78 35.02 -24.79 -40.55
CA TYR A 78 35.85 -25.90 -41.03
C TYR A 78 35.84 -25.93 -42.56
N LEU A 79 37.01 -25.83 -43.19
CA LEU A 79 37.18 -25.90 -44.64
C LEU A 79 38.14 -27.05 -45.00
N LEU A 80 37.74 -27.88 -45.96
CA LEU A 80 38.53 -28.99 -46.48
C LEU A 80 38.58 -28.85 -48.01
N ALA A 81 39.77 -28.67 -48.58
CA ALA A 81 39.98 -28.51 -50.02
C ALA A 81 40.86 -29.64 -50.55
N ARG A 82 40.34 -30.41 -51.51
CA ARG A 82 41.05 -31.51 -52.18
C ARG A 82 41.43 -31.07 -53.60
N SER A 83 42.68 -31.28 -53.99
CA SER A 83 43.14 -31.06 -55.36
C SER A 83 43.18 -32.40 -56.10
N THR A 84 42.46 -32.53 -57.22
CA THR A 84 42.58 -33.65 -58.16
C THR A 84 43.31 -33.16 -59.41
N ALA A 85 44.59 -33.52 -59.53
CA ALA A 85 45.36 -33.31 -60.74
C ALA A 85 45.76 -34.67 -61.33
N GLU A 86 45.01 -35.14 -62.32
CA GLU A 86 45.48 -36.12 -63.30
C GLU A 86 45.66 -35.41 -64.64
N GLY A 87 46.91 -35.17 -65.01
CA GLY A 87 47.31 -34.83 -66.38
C GLY A 87 48.13 -35.99 -66.93
N GLN A 88 47.58 -36.69 -67.94
CA GLN A 88 48.36 -37.55 -68.84
C GLN A 88 48.50 -36.87 -70.20
N GLY A 89 49.71 -36.96 -70.73
CA GLY A 89 50.23 -36.13 -71.81
C GLY A 89 49.86 -36.55 -73.23
N HIS A 90 50.27 -35.65 -74.13
CA HIS A 90 50.18 -35.65 -75.58
C HIS A 90 50.48 -36.98 -76.30
N ARG A 91 49.71 -37.25 -77.36
CA ARG A 91 50.25 -37.67 -78.66
C ARG A 91 49.53 -36.97 -79.82
N SER A 92 50.36 -36.50 -80.75
CA SER A 92 50.04 -35.92 -82.06
C SER A 92 49.51 -36.95 -83.06
N ALA A 93 48.63 -36.53 -83.99
CA ALA A 93 48.96 -36.40 -85.42
C ALA A 93 47.69 -36.39 -86.31
N ARG A 94 47.63 -35.34 -87.16
CA ARG A 94 47.19 -35.34 -88.56
C ARG A 94 45.72 -35.66 -88.94
N GLU A 95 45.09 -34.59 -89.45
CA GLU A 95 44.64 -34.45 -90.87
C GLU A 95 43.16 -34.73 -91.22
N ARG A 96 42.60 -33.80 -92.02
CA ARG A 96 41.32 -33.80 -92.78
C ARG A 96 40.06 -33.46 -91.96
N GLN A 97 39.05 -32.72 -92.43
CA GLN A 97 38.81 -31.78 -93.54
C GLN A 97 37.37 -31.25 -93.33
N ARG A 98 37.12 -29.97 -93.67
CA ARG A 98 35.83 -29.34 -94.09
C ARG A 98 34.78 -28.88 -93.05
N GLN A 99 34.71 -27.55 -92.91
CA GLN A 99 33.57 -26.62 -93.11
C GLN A 99 32.14 -26.94 -92.59
N GLY A 100 31.55 -26.00 -91.84
CA GLY A 100 30.09 -25.72 -91.81
C GLY A 100 29.54 -25.14 -90.50
N PRO A 101 28.64 -24.12 -90.49
CA PRO A 101 28.48 -23.17 -89.38
C PRO A 101 27.26 -23.43 -88.46
N MET A 102 27.43 -23.33 -87.13
CA MET A 102 26.33 -23.24 -86.15
C MET A 102 26.26 -21.83 -85.53
N TRP A 103 25.70 -20.87 -86.25
CA TRP A 103 25.41 -19.52 -85.75
C TRP A 103 23.95 -19.33 -85.28
N GLY A 104 23.14 -20.40 -85.31
CA GLY A 104 21.72 -20.38 -84.93
C GLY A 104 21.41 -20.63 -83.44
N CYS A 105 22.25 -21.40 -82.72
CA CYS A 105 22.03 -21.71 -81.30
C CYS A 105 22.50 -20.61 -80.33
N LEU A 106 23.43 -19.75 -80.75
CA LEU A 106 23.99 -18.71 -79.86
C LEU A 106 23.03 -17.53 -79.64
N ARG A 107 22.14 -17.23 -80.61
CA ARG A 107 21.10 -16.18 -80.46
C ARG A 107 19.97 -16.57 -79.51
N TRP A 108 19.61 -17.85 -79.42
CA TRP A 108 18.57 -18.34 -78.50
C TRP A 108 19.05 -18.47 -77.06
N LEU A 109 20.31 -18.87 -76.85
CA LEU A 109 20.93 -18.90 -75.52
C LEU A 109 21.12 -17.48 -74.95
N PHE A 110 21.62 -16.53 -75.74
CA PHE A 110 21.77 -15.13 -75.29
C PHE A 110 20.42 -14.44 -75.09
N GLY A 111 19.47 -14.62 -76.00
CA GLY A 111 18.11 -14.07 -75.88
C GLY A 111 17.35 -14.62 -74.67
N GLY A 112 17.46 -15.94 -74.41
CA GLY A 112 16.86 -16.59 -73.26
C GLY A 112 17.46 -16.14 -71.92
N THR A 113 18.79 -15.96 -71.84
CA THR A 113 19.43 -15.42 -70.63
C THR A 113 19.05 -13.97 -70.37
N ILE A 114 18.99 -13.12 -71.40
CA ILE A 114 18.59 -11.71 -71.23
C ILE A 114 17.13 -11.62 -70.80
N LEU A 115 16.24 -12.43 -71.40
CA LEU A 115 14.84 -12.48 -70.99
C LEU A 115 14.68 -12.99 -69.55
N PHE A 116 15.45 -14.01 -69.16
CA PHE A 116 15.45 -14.52 -67.78
C PHE A 116 15.93 -13.47 -66.78
N PHE A 117 17.04 -12.77 -67.05
CA PHE A 117 17.52 -11.70 -66.17
C PHE A 117 16.60 -10.48 -66.17
N ALA A 118 16.00 -10.12 -67.30
CA ALA A 118 15.00 -9.06 -67.37
C ALA A 118 13.75 -9.43 -66.56
N LEU A 119 13.28 -10.68 -66.64
CA LEU A 119 12.15 -11.19 -65.85
C LEU A 119 12.52 -11.26 -64.36
N LEU A 120 13.75 -11.67 -64.03
CA LEU A 120 14.26 -11.69 -62.67
C LEU A 120 14.34 -10.27 -62.09
N ILE A 121 14.82 -9.30 -62.86
CA ILE A 121 14.84 -7.87 -62.47
C ILE A 121 13.41 -7.32 -62.38
N LEU A 122 12.48 -7.76 -63.23
CA LEU A 122 11.06 -7.39 -63.13
C LEU A 122 10.38 -8.01 -61.92
N ILE A 123 10.75 -9.24 -61.54
CA ILE A 123 10.21 -9.92 -60.35
C ILE A 123 10.83 -9.37 -59.08
N ILE A 124 12.14 -9.11 -59.05
CA ILE A 124 12.86 -8.54 -57.91
C ILE A 124 12.51 -7.06 -57.78
N GLY A 125 12.58 -6.29 -58.86
CA GLY A 125 12.24 -4.87 -58.91
C GLY A 125 10.75 -4.61 -58.75
N GLY A 126 9.90 -5.43 -59.37
CA GLY A 126 8.44 -5.39 -59.20
C GLY A 126 8.01 -5.90 -57.82
N GLY A 127 8.68 -6.92 -57.27
CA GLY A 127 8.48 -7.37 -55.89
C GLY A 127 8.93 -6.33 -54.87
N TRP A 128 10.09 -5.69 -55.09
CA TRP A 128 10.57 -4.56 -54.30
C TRP A 128 9.63 -3.36 -54.38
N TRP A 129 9.08 -3.10 -55.57
CA TRP A 129 8.10 -2.03 -55.75
C TRP A 129 6.78 -2.37 -55.04
N TYR A 130 6.32 -3.61 -55.16
CA TYR A 130 5.13 -4.16 -54.50
C TYR A 130 5.22 -4.13 -52.97
N LEU A 131 6.39 -4.40 -52.38
CA LEU A 131 6.61 -4.40 -50.94
C LEU A 131 6.33 -3.06 -50.24
N GLY A 132 6.24 -1.94 -50.96
CA GLY A 132 5.75 -0.70 -50.37
C GLY A 132 4.49 -0.14 -51.02
N THR A 133 3.76 -0.96 -51.77
CA THR A 133 2.41 -0.60 -52.25
C THR A 133 1.40 -0.66 -51.12
N SER A 134 0.30 0.08 -51.25
CA SER A 134 -0.85 0.02 -50.35
C SER A 134 -1.45 -1.40 -50.28
N SER A 135 -1.33 -2.19 -51.35
CA SER A 135 -1.81 -3.58 -51.38
C SER A 135 -1.05 -4.49 -50.41
N PHE A 136 0.28 -4.41 -50.37
CA PHE A 136 1.08 -5.19 -49.42
C PHE A 136 0.85 -4.72 -47.97
N ALA A 137 0.78 -3.41 -47.75
CA ALA A 137 0.42 -2.83 -46.46
C ALA A 137 -0.96 -3.33 -45.97
N GLY A 138 -1.94 -3.44 -46.86
CA GLY A 138 -3.27 -4.00 -46.57
C GLY A 138 -3.23 -5.49 -46.19
N LEU A 139 -2.38 -6.29 -46.84
CA LEU A 139 -2.17 -7.69 -46.47
C LEU A 139 -1.53 -7.84 -45.09
N VAL A 140 -0.52 -7.02 -44.77
CA VAL A 140 0.11 -6.98 -43.45
C VAL A 140 -0.93 -6.60 -42.38
N ALA A 141 -1.71 -5.54 -42.62
CA ALA A 141 -2.78 -5.12 -41.73
C ALA A 141 -3.79 -6.25 -41.47
N LEU A 142 -4.27 -6.92 -42.52
CA LEU A 142 -5.24 -8.00 -42.41
C LEU A 142 -4.69 -9.21 -41.65
N LYS A 143 -3.42 -9.56 -41.88
CA LYS A 143 -2.77 -10.68 -41.18
C LYS A 143 -2.52 -10.38 -39.71
N VAL A 144 -2.06 -9.18 -39.37
CA VAL A 144 -1.85 -8.75 -37.98
C VAL A 144 -3.18 -8.73 -37.24
N THR A 145 -4.21 -8.10 -37.83
CA THR A 145 -5.57 -8.06 -37.29
C THR A 145 -6.10 -9.46 -37.04
N SER A 146 -6.15 -10.34 -38.06
CA SER A 146 -6.66 -11.71 -37.91
C SER A 146 -5.93 -12.51 -36.83
N THR A 147 -4.61 -12.33 -36.72
CA THR A 147 -3.80 -13.00 -35.68
C THR A 147 -4.17 -12.49 -34.29
N LEU A 148 -4.19 -11.16 -34.08
CA LEU A 148 -4.55 -10.57 -32.80
C LEU A 148 -5.99 -10.88 -32.40
N GLU A 149 -6.93 -10.85 -33.35
CA GLU A 149 -8.34 -11.22 -33.10
C GLU A 149 -8.47 -12.66 -32.63
N SER A 150 -7.76 -13.60 -33.29
CA SER A 150 -7.77 -15.02 -32.89
C SER A 150 -7.15 -15.26 -31.50
N ARG A 151 -6.11 -14.49 -31.14
CA ARG A 151 -5.38 -14.62 -29.88
C ARG A 151 -6.11 -13.95 -28.71
N LEU A 152 -6.72 -12.78 -28.94
CA LEU A 152 -7.38 -11.98 -27.90
C LEU A 152 -8.88 -12.29 -27.77
N GLY A 153 -9.51 -12.89 -28.79
CA GLY A 153 -10.97 -13.07 -28.84
C GLY A 153 -11.73 -11.74 -28.87
N ARG A 154 -11.12 -10.70 -29.43
CA ARG A 154 -11.65 -9.33 -29.53
C ARG A 154 -11.41 -8.80 -30.93
N LYS A 155 -12.32 -7.95 -31.42
CA LYS A 155 -12.15 -7.26 -32.70
C LYS A 155 -10.94 -6.31 -32.63
N VAL A 156 -10.11 -6.33 -33.66
CA VAL A 156 -8.93 -5.45 -33.76
C VAL A 156 -9.04 -4.64 -35.04
N THR A 157 -8.69 -3.36 -34.97
CA THR A 157 -8.68 -2.47 -36.13
C THR A 157 -7.35 -1.73 -36.20
N ILE A 158 -6.82 -1.58 -37.40
CA ILE A 158 -5.59 -0.82 -37.68
C ILE A 158 -5.97 0.23 -38.72
N GLY A 159 -5.72 1.51 -38.42
CA GLY A 159 -6.06 2.61 -39.33
C GLY A 159 -5.22 2.60 -40.60
N SER A 160 -3.89 2.50 -40.47
CA SER A 160 -2.98 2.37 -41.62
C SER A 160 -1.68 1.64 -41.27
N VAL A 161 -1.03 1.09 -42.29
CA VAL A 161 0.29 0.46 -42.18
C VAL A 161 1.22 1.13 -43.19
N VAL A 162 2.38 1.59 -42.71
CA VAL A 162 3.43 2.22 -43.52
C VAL A 162 4.69 1.39 -43.41
N ILE A 163 5.31 1.12 -44.56
CA ILE A 163 6.57 0.38 -44.64
C ILE A 163 7.60 1.35 -45.22
N ASP A 164 8.59 1.71 -44.40
CA ASP A 164 9.67 2.58 -44.84
C ASP A 164 10.63 1.77 -45.74
N ARG A 165 10.79 2.24 -46.99
CA ARG A 165 11.65 1.60 -47.99
C ARG A 165 13.10 2.09 -47.93
N ALA A 166 13.34 3.29 -47.39
CA ALA A 166 14.67 3.91 -47.35
C ALA A 166 15.52 3.31 -46.22
N HIS A 167 14.86 2.95 -45.12
CA HIS A 167 15.44 2.20 -44.02
C HIS A 167 14.88 0.77 -44.09
N LEU A 168 15.53 -0.08 -44.89
CA LEU A 168 15.28 -1.52 -44.95
C LEU A 168 14.93 -2.02 -43.55
N SER A 169 13.68 -2.46 -43.34
CA SER A 169 13.10 -3.04 -42.10
C SER A 169 12.52 -2.12 -41.01
N LYS A 170 11.81 -1.03 -41.38
CA LYS A 170 10.89 -0.32 -40.46
C LYS A 170 9.42 -0.45 -40.89
N VAL A 171 8.58 -1.03 -40.02
CA VAL A 171 7.12 -1.14 -40.21
C VAL A 171 6.42 -0.29 -39.16
N VAL A 172 5.51 0.57 -39.59
CA VAL A 172 4.76 1.49 -38.72
C VAL A 172 3.27 1.17 -38.82
N LEU A 173 2.66 0.79 -37.71
CA LEU A 173 1.22 0.60 -37.59
C LEU A 173 0.64 1.86 -36.93
N ASN A 174 -0.32 2.51 -37.56
CA ASN A 174 -0.98 3.69 -37.01
C ASN A 174 -2.41 3.34 -36.58
N ASP A 175 -2.84 3.91 -35.46
CA ASP A 175 -4.20 3.81 -34.91
C ASP A 175 -4.64 2.34 -34.72
N LEU A 176 -3.87 1.59 -33.94
CA LEU A 176 -4.24 0.24 -33.52
C LEU A 176 -5.26 0.34 -32.40
N ARG A 177 -6.43 -0.31 -32.56
CA ARG A 177 -7.47 -0.34 -31.53
C ARG A 177 -7.93 -1.77 -31.29
N ILE A 178 -8.11 -2.12 -30.01
CA ILE A 178 -8.61 -3.41 -29.55
C ILE A 178 -9.98 -3.15 -28.91
N ALA A 179 -11.03 -3.76 -29.45
CA ALA A 179 -12.39 -3.58 -28.94
C ALA A 179 -12.52 -4.04 -27.48
N ASN A 180 -13.31 -3.32 -26.70
CA ASN A 180 -13.61 -3.70 -25.33
C ASN A 180 -14.58 -4.89 -25.28
N ALA A 181 -14.68 -5.55 -24.13
CA ALA A 181 -15.71 -6.54 -23.91
C ALA A 181 -17.11 -5.87 -23.81
N PRO A 182 -18.20 -6.56 -24.16
CA PRO A 182 -19.55 -6.02 -24.01
C PRO A 182 -19.81 -5.55 -22.57
N GLY A 183 -20.34 -4.34 -22.40
CA GLY A 183 -20.61 -3.72 -21.10
C GLY A 183 -19.49 -2.82 -20.55
N GLY A 184 -18.37 -2.70 -21.27
CA GLY A 184 -17.33 -1.69 -21.03
C GLY A 184 -17.85 -0.26 -21.14
N VAL A 185 -17.37 0.61 -20.26
CA VAL A 185 -17.60 2.06 -20.33
C VAL A 185 -16.87 2.63 -21.55
N HIS A 186 -15.63 2.18 -21.77
CA HIS A 186 -14.86 2.56 -22.95
C HIS A 186 -15.17 1.64 -24.14
N PRO A 187 -15.24 2.15 -25.38
CA PRO A 187 -15.47 1.31 -26.57
C PRO A 187 -14.27 0.39 -26.89
N TYR A 188 -13.08 0.74 -26.42
CA TYR A 188 -11.84 0.01 -26.67
C TYR A 188 -11.19 -0.41 -25.35
N PHE A 189 -10.64 -1.62 -25.31
CA PHE A 189 -9.78 -2.07 -24.22
C PHE A 189 -8.39 -1.41 -24.31
N ALA A 190 -7.89 -1.23 -25.54
CA ALA A 190 -6.64 -0.54 -25.76
C ALA A 190 -6.65 0.22 -27.09
N THR A 191 -6.01 1.39 -27.11
CA THR A 191 -5.74 2.15 -28.33
C THR A 191 -4.27 2.53 -28.36
N VAL A 192 -3.62 2.44 -29.50
CA VAL A 192 -2.22 2.83 -29.68
C VAL A 192 -2.14 3.71 -30.90
N LYS A 193 -1.64 4.94 -30.71
CA LYS A 193 -1.49 5.89 -31.80
C LYS A 193 -0.53 5.38 -32.86
N GLN A 194 0.63 4.86 -32.42
CA GLN A 194 1.64 4.35 -33.33
C GLN A 194 2.45 3.20 -32.71
N VAL A 195 2.64 2.13 -33.48
CA VAL A 195 3.58 1.05 -33.19
C VAL A 195 4.64 1.04 -34.28
N THR A 196 5.90 1.25 -33.92
CA THR A 196 7.04 1.18 -34.83
C THR A 196 7.83 -0.08 -34.55
N ILE A 197 8.00 -0.91 -35.57
CA ILE A 197 8.80 -2.13 -35.55
C ILE A 197 10.07 -1.83 -36.36
N ALA A 198 11.24 -1.86 -35.71
CA ALA A 198 12.51 -1.48 -36.31
C ALA A 198 13.61 -2.51 -36.02
N GLY A 199 14.59 -2.61 -36.93
CA GLY A 199 15.82 -3.37 -36.73
C GLY A 199 15.77 -4.80 -37.29
N GLY A 200 15.80 -4.91 -38.61
CA GLY A 200 16.13 -6.14 -39.33
C GLY A 200 15.15 -7.29 -39.11
N VAL A 201 14.21 -7.49 -40.04
CA VAL A 201 13.59 -8.81 -40.15
C VAL A 201 14.65 -9.76 -40.70
N ASN A 202 15.40 -10.40 -39.80
CA ASN A 202 16.54 -11.27 -40.13
C ASN A 202 16.14 -12.45 -41.04
N SER A 203 14.84 -12.78 -41.12
CA SER A 203 14.29 -13.68 -42.12
C SER A 203 12.78 -13.46 -42.31
N PHE A 204 12.36 -13.09 -43.53
CA PHE A 204 10.96 -13.24 -43.97
C PHE A 204 10.70 -14.60 -44.63
N TRP A 205 11.76 -15.33 -44.96
CA TRP A 205 11.73 -16.55 -45.77
C TRP A 205 11.76 -17.84 -44.94
N GLY A 206 11.64 -17.72 -43.61
CA GLY A 206 11.55 -18.83 -42.66
C GLY A 206 10.37 -18.70 -41.71
N ARG A 207 10.12 -19.75 -40.91
CA ARG A 207 9.04 -19.81 -39.89
C ARG A 207 9.26 -18.92 -38.66
N ARG A 208 10.32 -18.10 -38.63
CA ARG A 208 10.74 -17.26 -37.49
C ARG A 208 11.04 -15.85 -37.99
N VAL A 209 10.33 -14.86 -37.43
CA VAL A 209 10.55 -13.44 -37.68
C VAL A 209 11.16 -12.86 -36.41
N SER A 210 12.38 -12.33 -36.50
CA SER A 210 13.04 -11.62 -35.41
C SER A 210 12.84 -10.13 -35.58
N VAL A 211 12.54 -9.45 -34.48
CA VAL A 211 12.39 -8.00 -34.37
C VAL A 211 13.29 -7.54 -33.24
N ASP A 212 14.24 -6.67 -33.56
CA ASP A 212 15.16 -6.15 -32.54
C ASP A 212 14.46 -5.16 -31.60
N ARG A 213 13.62 -4.28 -32.16
CA ARG A 213 13.00 -3.18 -31.41
C ARG A 213 11.55 -2.94 -31.83
N VAL A 214 10.68 -2.80 -30.83
CA VAL A 214 9.30 -2.32 -30.99
C VAL A 214 9.13 -1.07 -30.12
N ASP A 215 8.74 0.05 -30.72
CA ASP A 215 8.38 1.28 -30.02
C ASP A 215 6.87 1.47 -30.08
N VAL A 216 6.23 1.65 -28.93
CA VAL A 216 4.79 1.84 -28.78
C VAL A 216 4.56 3.25 -28.23
N SER A 217 4.05 4.13 -29.08
CA SER A 217 3.85 5.54 -28.76
C SER A 217 2.38 5.82 -28.43
N GLU A 218 2.17 6.53 -27.32
CA GLU A 218 0.87 6.93 -26.79
C GLU A 218 -0.13 5.74 -26.68
N PRO A 219 0.24 4.59 -26.09
CA PRO A 219 -0.73 3.54 -25.81
C PRO A 219 -1.66 3.96 -24.66
N GLN A 220 -2.95 3.77 -24.83
CA GLN A 220 -3.98 3.94 -23.80
C GLN A 220 -4.61 2.59 -23.53
N MET A 221 -4.61 2.15 -22.27
CA MET A 221 -5.22 0.89 -21.84
C MET A 221 -6.31 1.18 -20.82
N PHE A 222 -7.46 0.52 -20.97
CA PHE A 222 -8.64 0.69 -20.13
C PHE A 222 -8.99 -0.66 -19.49
N PHE A 223 -8.69 -0.80 -18.20
CA PHE A 223 -9.05 -1.98 -17.42
C PHE A 223 -10.26 -1.69 -16.55
N GLU A 224 -11.29 -2.52 -16.67
CA GLU A 224 -12.55 -2.33 -15.97
C GLU A 224 -12.94 -3.59 -15.20
N ILE A 225 -13.29 -3.42 -13.92
CA ILE A 225 -14.02 -4.42 -13.12
C ILE A 225 -15.50 -4.06 -13.19
N TYR A 226 -16.31 -5.02 -13.62
CA TYR A 226 -17.74 -4.82 -13.82
C TYR A 226 -18.53 -4.89 -12.50
N PRO A 227 -19.73 -4.27 -12.44
CA PRO A 227 -20.62 -4.39 -11.30
C PRO A 227 -20.98 -5.85 -11.01
N ALA A 228 -21.30 -6.15 -9.75
CA ALA A 228 -21.78 -7.46 -9.35
C ALA A 228 -23.02 -7.88 -10.17
N GLY A 229 -23.07 -9.14 -10.60
CA GLY A 229 -24.16 -9.68 -11.44
C GLY A 229 -23.94 -9.55 -12.95
N SER A 230 -22.86 -8.91 -13.39
CA SER A 230 -22.49 -8.84 -14.81
C SER A 230 -22.06 -10.21 -15.36
N LYS A 231 -22.29 -10.45 -16.67
CA LYS A 231 -21.90 -11.70 -17.35
C LYS A 231 -20.39 -11.96 -17.31
N LEU A 232 -19.61 -10.89 -17.35
CA LEU A 232 -18.16 -10.91 -17.20
C LEU A 232 -17.80 -10.18 -15.91
N VAL A 233 -16.71 -10.56 -15.27
CA VAL A 233 -16.23 -9.91 -14.04
C VAL A 233 -15.30 -8.73 -14.35
N HIS A 234 -14.50 -8.84 -15.42
CA HIS A 234 -13.62 -7.81 -15.91
C HIS A 234 -13.52 -7.85 -17.43
N ASN A 235 -12.92 -6.83 -18.03
CA ASN A 235 -12.78 -6.71 -19.47
C ASN A 235 -11.50 -7.33 -20.06
N PHE A 236 -10.57 -7.80 -19.22
CA PHE A 236 -9.29 -8.38 -19.67
C PHE A 236 -9.47 -9.52 -20.71
N PRO A 237 -8.76 -9.49 -21.85
CA PRO A 237 -8.87 -10.50 -22.89
C PRO A 237 -8.30 -11.85 -22.43
N HIS A 238 -8.83 -12.94 -23.00
CA HIS A 238 -8.28 -14.27 -22.78
C HIS A 238 -7.28 -14.56 -23.88
N TRP A 239 -6.04 -14.86 -23.50
CA TRP A 239 -5.00 -15.20 -24.46
C TRP A 239 -5.15 -16.65 -24.91
N ASN A 240 -5.74 -16.86 -26.09
CA ASN A 240 -5.92 -18.18 -26.65
C ASN A 240 -4.64 -18.67 -27.35
N ALA A 241 -4.31 -19.95 -27.19
CA ALA A 241 -3.39 -20.61 -28.10
C ALA A 241 -4.04 -20.62 -29.50
N GLY A 242 -3.48 -19.82 -30.40
CA GLY A 242 -4.03 -19.66 -31.76
C GLY A 242 -4.05 -20.98 -32.55
N PRO A 243 -4.84 -21.05 -33.63
CA PRO A 243 -4.96 -22.25 -34.45
C PRO A 243 -3.65 -22.57 -35.15
N LYS A 244 -3.10 -23.79 -34.93
CA LYS A 244 -1.88 -24.29 -35.58
C LYS A 244 -2.09 -24.39 -37.10
N THR A 245 -1.73 -23.37 -37.87
CA THR A 245 -1.84 -23.41 -39.35
C THR A 245 -0.49 -23.63 -40.02
N ARG A 246 -0.49 -24.21 -41.25
CA ARG A 246 0.74 -24.51 -42.02
C ARG A 246 1.55 -23.27 -42.46
N TYR A 247 0.97 -22.07 -42.32
CA TYR A 247 1.54 -20.77 -42.72
C TYR A 247 1.65 -19.80 -41.53
N GLU A 248 1.57 -20.30 -40.30
CA GLU A 248 1.76 -19.46 -39.11
C GLU A 248 3.23 -19.08 -38.98
N ILE A 249 3.52 -17.82 -38.66
CA ILE A 249 4.83 -17.43 -38.16
C ILE A 249 4.92 -18.10 -36.79
N TYR A 250 5.70 -19.18 -36.68
CA TYR A 250 5.71 -20.01 -35.47
C TYR A 250 6.35 -19.28 -34.29
N HIS A 251 7.23 -18.30 -34.54
CA HIS A 251 7.89 -17.51 -33.52
C HIS A 251 8.16 -16.08 -34.01
N LEU A 252 7.50 -15.11 -33.38
CA LEU A 252 7.90 -13.70 -33.41
C LEU A 252 8.83 -13.47 -32.22
N ASP A 253 10.10 -13.25 -32.50
CA ASP A 253 11.12 -12.99 -31.48
C ASP A 253 11.27 -11.49 -31.34
N ILE A 254 10.71 -10.91 -30.27
CA ILE A 254 10.90 -9.50 -29.95
C ILE A 254 12.05 -9.46 -28.95
N HIS A 255 13.04 -8.60 -29.13
CA HIS A 255 14.12 -8.45 -28.13
C HIS A 255 13.81 -7.33 -27.14
N LYS A 256 13.45 -6.13 -27.64
CA LYS A 256 13.17 -4.96 -26.82
C LYS A 256 11.86 -4.28 -27.23
N LEU A 257 11.07 -3.91 -26.24
CA LEU A 257 9.85 -3.13 -26.37
C LEU A 257 9.97 -1.86 -25.54
N PHE A 258 9.74 -0.71 -26.17
CA PHE A 258 9.69 0.60 -25.52
C PHE A 258 8.26 1.13 -25.57
N ILE A 259 7.78 1.65 -24.45
CA ILE A 259 6.51 2.35 -24.34
C ILE A 259 6.81 3.79 -23.96
N GLU A 260 6.25 4.73 -24.72
CA GLU A 260 6.43 6.16 -24.52
C GLU A 260 5.08 6.89 -24.43
N ASN A 261 4.97 7.77 -23.44
CA ASN A 261 3.81 8.63 -23.22
C ASN A 261 2.46 7.88 -23.16
N GLY A 262 2.45 6.70 -22.54
CA GLY A 262 1.25 5.88 -22.39
C GLY A 262 0.29 6.40 -21.31
N GLY A 263 -0.91 5.84 -21.31
CA GLY A 263 -1.92 6.00 -20.27
C GLY A 263 -2.53 4.66 -19.87
N PHE A 264 -2.91 4.54 -18.61
CA PHE A 264 -3.58 3.38 -18.05
C PHE A 264 -4.71 3.81 -17.13
N ASP A 265 -5.94 3.52 -17.53
CA ASP A 265 -7.14 3.70 -16.72
C ASP A 265 -7.53 2.36 -16.09
N PHE A 266 -7.66 2.37 -14.77
CA PHE A 266 -8.25 1.31 -13.99
C PHE A 266 -9.55 1.83 -13.37
N THR A 267 -10.66 1.17 -13.67
CA THR A 267 -11.96 1.50 -13.12
C THR A 267 -12.61 0.27 -12.48
N ASP A 268 -12.74 0.28 -11.15
CA ASP A 268 -13.50 -0.71 -10.40
C ASP A 268 -14.90 -0.18 -10.08
N ARG A 269 -15.89 -0.62 -10.87
CA ARG A 269 -17.28 -0.21 -10.71
C ARG A 269 -17.99 -0.93 -9.57
N ARG A 270 -17.43 -2.02 -9.05
CA ARG A 270 -17.99 -2.77 -7.92
C ARG A 270 -17.75 -2.02 -6.60
N HIS A 271 -16.59 -1.39 -6.45
CA HIS A 271 -16.22 -0.64 -5.24
C HIS A 271 -16.14 0.89 -5.44
N ASN A 272 -16.45 1.38 -6.65
CA ASN A 272 -16.31 2.78 -7.06
C ASN A 272 -14.88 3.30 -6.82
N LEU A 273 -13.88 2.53 -7.26
CA LEU A 273 -12.48 2.94 -7.26
C LEU A 273 -12.05 3.27 -8.69
N ALA A 274 -11.20 4.26 -8.84
CA ALA A 274 -10.56 4.55 -10.12
C ALA A 274 -9.10 4.94 -9.91
N ALA A 275 -8.24 4.55 -10.84
CA ALA A 275 -6.85 4.96 -10.88
C ALA A 275 -6.44 5.23 -12.32
N ASP A 276 -5.86 6.40 -12.58
CA ASP A 276 -5.45 6.84 -13.91
C ASP A 276 -3.97 7.20 -13.89
N ALA A 277 -3.16 6.46 -14.66
CA ALA A 277 -1.73 6.69 -14.80
C ALA A 277 -1.44 7.37 -16.14
N ASN A 278 -0.82 8.55 -16.10
CA ASN A 278 -0.45 9.33 -17.29
C ASN A 278 1.06 9.35 -17.53
N HIS A 279 1.46 9.68 -18.76
CA HIS A 279 2.88 9.75 -19.17
C HIS A 279 3.66 8.47 -18.82
N LEU A 280 3.02 7.32 -18.99
CA LEU A 280 3.60 6.02 -18.70
C LEU A 280 4.73 5.74 -19.68
N ALA A 281 5.91 5.45 -19.14
CA ALA A 281 7.07 5.01 -19.88
C ALA A 281 7.47 3.62 -19.40
N ALA A 282 7.80 2.70 -20.31
CA ALA A 282 8.28 1.38 -19.93
C ALA A 282 9.30 0.83 -20.92
N VAL A 283 10.22 0.01 -20.40
CA VAL A 283 11.20 -0.75 -21.19
C VAL A 283 11.02 -2.21 -20.82
N VAL A 284 10.78 -3.06 -21.82
CA VAL A 284 10.56 -4.49 -21.65
C VAL A 284 11.57 -5.25 -22.50
N ASN A 285 12.35 -6.09 -21.86
CA ASN A 285 13.22 -7.06 -22.50
C ASN A 285 12.45 -8.36 -22.65
N VAL A 286 12.45 -8.91 -23.85
CA VAL A 286 11.69 -10.10 -24.20
C VAL A 286 12.69 -11.21 -24.53
N THR A 287 12.56 -12.32 -23.84
CA THR A 287 13.38 -13.52 -24.02
C THR A 287 12.49 -14.62 -24.58
N SER A 288 12.30 -14.63 -25.90
CA SER A 288 11.30 -15.49 -26.55
C SER A 288 11.55 -17.00 -26.48
N LYS A 289 12.70 -17.46 -25.98
CA LYS A 289 12.92 -18.89 -25.69
C LYS A 289 12.21 -19.36 -24.41
N GLU A 290 11.95 -18.43 -23.49
CA GLU A 290 11.39 -18.69 -22.16
C GLU A 290 9.98 -18.08 -22.00
N ASP A 291 9.44 -17.49 -23.08
CA ASP A 291 8.24 -16.65 -23.07
C ASP A 291 8.27 -15.60 -21.94
N LEU A 292 9.47 -15.06 -21.69
CA LEU A 292 9.76 -14.21 -20.55
C LEU A 292 9.82 -12.75 -20.96
N TYR A 293 9.04 -11.91 -20.30
CA TYR A 293 8.97 -10.47 -20.53
C TYR A 293 9.34 -9.77 -19.22
N ALA A 294 10.53 -9.20 -19.13
CA ALA A 294 11.00 -8.52 -17.93
C ALA A 294 11.21 -7.04 -18.21
N GLY A 295 10.66 -6.17 -17.37
CA GLY A 295 10.69 -4.75 -17.66
C GLY A 295 10.56 -3.85 -16.45
N THR A 296 10.84 -2.58 -16.71
CA THR A 296 10.64 -1.48 -15.76
C THR A 296 9.65 -0.49 -16.35
N GLY A 297 8.74 0.02 -15.53
CA GLY A 297 7.77 1.05 -15.91
C GLY A 297 7.79 2.20 -14.91
N SER A 298 7.43 3.40 -15.36
CA SER A 298 7.25 4.56 -14.50
C SER A 298 6.15 5.47 -15.02
N SER A 299 5.47 6.13 -14.10
CA SER A 299 4.55 7.24 -14.40
C SER A 299 4.76 8.34 -13.36
N PRO A 300 4.93 9.60 -13.78
CA PRO A 300 5.01 10.75 -12.87
C PRO A 300 3.64 11.23 -12.37
N LEU A 301 2.54 10.60 -12.79
CA LEU A 301 1.20 11.00 -12.39
C LEU A 301 0.26 9.80 -12.42
N LEU A 302 0.06 9.21 -11.26
CA LEU A 302 -0.99 8.25 -10.95
C LEU A 302 -2.03 8.93 -10.06
N ARG A 303 -3.19 9.24 -10.62
CA ARG A 303 -4.32 9.83 -9.91
C ARG A 303 -5.25 8.73 -9.42
N VAL A 304 -5.47 8.65 -8.11
CA VAL A 304 -6.37 7.68 -7.48
C VAL A 304 -7.61 8.38 -6.94
N ARG A 305 -8.77 7.79 -7.19
CA ARG A 305 -10.07 8.22 -6.65
C ARG A 305 -10.75 7.05 -5.97
N ILE A 306 -11.19 7.29 -4.74
CA ILE A 306 -11.93 6.33 -3.92
C ILE A 306 -13.32 6.92 -3.73
N GLN A 307 -14.36 6.26 -4.25
CA GLN A 307 -15.74 6.71 -4.15
C GLN A 307 -15.92 8.18 -4.60
N ASP A 308 -16.58 9.00 -3.78
CA ASP A 308 -16.80 10.44 -3.92
C ASP A 308 -15.83 11.30 -3.06
N TYR A 309 -14.77 10.66 -2.53
CA TYR A 309 -13.73 11.31 -1.75
C TYR A 309 -12.76 12.12 -2.61
N VAL A 310 -11.89 12.90 -1.96
CA VAL A 310 -10.94 13.77 -2.65
C VAL A 310 -9.90 12.90 -3.38
N PRO A 311 -9.75 13.03 -4.72
CA PRO A 311 -8.72 12.34 -5.47
C PRO A 311 -7.32 12.77 -5.02
N PHE A 312 -6.34 11.88 -5.16
CA PHE A 312 -4.95 12.17 -4.81
C PHE A 312 -3.99 11.61 -5.84
N ASP A 313 -2.88 12.32 -6.03
CA ASP A 313 -1.87 12.02 -7.04
C ASP A 313 -0.64 11.38 -6.40
N MET A 314 0.00 10.46 -7.12
CA MET A 314 1.22 9.75 -6.72
C MET A 314 2.14 9.55 -7.93
N ASN A 315 3.43 9.37 -7.69
CA ASN A 315 4.37 8.85 -8.68
C ASN A 315 4.42 7.33 -8.59
N MET A 316 4.58 6.65 -9.73
CA MET A 316 4.70 5.19 -9.81
C MET A 316 6.04 4.79 -10.43
N ARG A 317 6.72 3.81 -9.82
CA ARG A 317 7.84 3.08 -10.42
C ARG A 317 7.62 1.59 -10.21
N ALA A 318 7.72 0.80 -11.28
CA ALA A 318 7.42 -0.62 -11.27
C ALA A 318 8.56 -1.42 -11.93
N GLN A 319 8.83 -2.60 -11.39
CA GLN A 319 9.64 -3.65 -11.98
C GLN A 319 8.78 -4.91 -12.01
N PHE A 320 8.70 -5.55 -13.17
CA PHE A 320 7.81 -6.67 -13.37
C PHE A 320 8.42 -7.74 -14.27
N ARG A 321 7.88 -8.95 -14.12
CA ARG A 321 8.19 -10.11 -14.92
C ARG A 321 6.89 -10.78 -15.33
N TYR A 322 6.69 -10.93 -16.62
CA TYR A 322 5.51 -11.58 -17.18
C TYR A 322 5.94 -12.85 -17.93
N THR A 323 5.16 -13.90 -17.69
CA THR A 323 5.17 -15.15 -18.47
C THR A 323 3.72 -15.49 -18.80
N PRO A 324 3.43 -16.32 -19.81
CA PRO A 324 2.06 -16.62 -20.20
C PRO A 324 1.20 -17.05 -19.00
N GLY A 325 0.19 -16.22 -18.66
CA GLY A 325 -0.72 -16.46 -17.54
C GLY A 325 -0.26 -15.94 -16.17
N VAL A 326 0.98 -15.47 -16.02
CA VAL A 326 1.53 -15.04 -14.71
C VAL A 326 2.21 -13.68 -14.83
N LEU A 327 1.75 -12.71 -14.02
CA LEU A 327 2.43 -11.42 -13.84
C LEU A 327 3.02 -11.35 -12.44
N GLU A 328 4.33 -11.24 -12.35
CA GLU A 328 5.06 -11.04 -11.11
C GLU A 328 5.49 -9.59 -10.99
N LEU A 329 5.05 -8.94 -9.92
CA LEU A 329 5.44 -7.59 -9.54
C LEU A 329 6.65 -7.71 -8.62
N GLN A 330 7.85 -7.50 -9.15
CA GLN A 330 9.09 -7.58 -8.37
C GLN A 330 9.16 -6.42 -7.37
N SER A 331 8.77 -5.23 -7.81
CA SER A 331 8.62 -4.06 -6.96
C SER A 331 7.73 -3.02 -7.63
N VAL A 332 6.78 -2.46 -6.90
CA VAL A 332 6.02 -1.28 -7.31
C VAL A 332 6.11 -0.28 -6.17
N ALA A 333 6.75 0.87 -6.41
CA ALA A 333 6.84 1.98 -5.47
C ALA A 333 5.86 3.07 -5.89
N LEU A 334 4.99 3.46 -4.96
CA LEU A 334 4.05 4.56 -5.09
C LEU A 334 4.46 5.67 -4.12
N ASP A 335 4.64 6.89 -4.61
CA ASP A 335 5.10 8.04 -3.83
C ASP A 335 4.13 9.22 -4.00
N GLY A 336 3.32 9.47 -2.98
CA GLY A 336 2.41 10.61 -2.87
C GLY A 336 2.96 11.74 -2.01
N GLY A 337 4.26 11.76 -1.71
CA GLY A 337 4.92 12.76 -0.88
C GLY A 337 5.36 12.23 0.50
N PRO A 338 5.61 13.12 1.48
CA PRO A 338 6.13 12.73 2.80
C PRO A 338 5.14 11.88 3.61
N ASP A 339 3.84 12.08 3.38
CA ASP A 339 2.76 11.48 4.17
C ASP A 339 2.08 10.30 3.46
N LEU A 340 2.60 9.83 2.32
CA LEU A 340 2.04 8.70 1.59
C LEU A 340 3.10 8.01 0.73
N ARG A 341 3.57 6.85 1.20
CA ARG A 341 4.46 5.97 0.43
C ARG A 341 3.99 4.54 0.55
N MET A 342 3.98 3.82 -0.56
CA MET A 342 3.57 2.41 -0.61
C MET A 342 4.54 1.61 -1.47
N PHE A 343 4.85 0.39 -1.04
CA PHE A 343 5.62 -0.58 -1.79
C PHE A 343 4.82 -1.86 -1.91
N ILE A 344 4.69 -2.36 -3.14
CA ILE A 344 3.92 -3.54 -3.46
C ILE A 344 4.81 -4.52 -4.22
N ASN A 345 4.79 -5.79 -3.84
CA ASN A 345 5.38 -6.87 -4.61
C ASN A 345 4.51 -8.13 -4.52
N GLY A 346 4.74 -9.10 -5.39
CA GLY A 346 3.98 -10.36 -5.39
C GLY A 346 3.60 -10.81 -6.79
N ARG A 347 2.50 -11.56 -6.89
CA ARG A 347 2.14 -12.24 -8.15
C ARG A 347 0.64 -12.20 -8.41
N LEU A 348 0.31 -12.11 -9.70
CA LEU A 348 -1.02 -12.33 -10.26
C LEU A 348 -0.98 -13.63 -11.06
N ASP A 349 -1.69 -14.66 -10.57
CA ASP A 349 -1.64 -16.02 -11.10
C ASP A 349 -2.92 -16.81 -10.72
N PRO A 350 -3.73 -17.25 -11.71
CA PRO A 350 -3.63 -16.92 -13.13
C PRO A 350 -4.13 -15.49 -13.40
N LEU A 351 -3.40 -14.75 -14.23
CA LEU A 351 -3.71 -13.37 -14.63
C LEU A 351 -5.09 -13.26 -15.29
N THR A 352 -5.51 -14.27 -16.04
CA THR A 352 -6.83 -14.34 -16.70
C THR A 352 -8.00 -14.35 -15.74
N GLU A 353 -7.77 -14.77 -14.50
CA GLU A 353 -8.77 -14.73 -13.43
C GLU A 353 -8.64 -13.49 -12.54
N GLY A 354 -7.61 -12.66 -12.76
CA GLY A 354 -7.26 -11.55 -11.86
C GLY A 354 -7.06 -12.03 -10.43
N ALA A 355 -6.51 -13.23 -10.24
CA ALA A 355 -6.14 -13.76 -8.93
C ALA A 355 -4.80 -13.14 -8.50
N TYR A 356 -4.73 -12.54 -7.32
CA TYR A 356 -3.54 -11.83 -6.86
C TYR A 356 -3.19 -12.18 -5.42
N ASN A 357 -1.89 -12.17 -5.14
CA ASN A 357 -1.29 -12.33 -3.83
C ASN A 357 -0.12 -11.36 -3.74
N LEU A 358 -0.38 -10.21 -3.12
CA LEU A 358 0.51 -9.07 -3.08
C LEU A 358 0.89 -8.79 -1.62
N HIS A 359 2.16 -8.53 -1.38
CA HIS A 359 2.65 -8.01 -0.12
C HIS A 359 2.79 -6.49 -0.27
N LEU A 360 2.28 -5.76 0.71
CA LEU A 360 2.12 -4.32 0.74
C LEU A 360 2.77 -3.78 2.01
N THR A 361 3.74 -2.89 1.86
CA THR A 361 4.20 -2.04 2.96
C THR A 361 3.84 -0.59 2.67
N SER A 362 3.46 0.18 3.69
CA SER A 362 3.14 1.58 3.51
C SER A 362 3.48 2.43 4.72
N LEU A 363 3.81 3.70 4.46
CA LEU A 363 3.84 4.78 5.45
C LEU A 363 2.75 5.78 5.07
N THR A 364 1.77 5.98 5.93
CA THR A 364 0.63 6.86 5.70
C THR A 364 0.47 7.87 6.84
N GLY A 365 0.47 9.15 6.52
CA GLY A 365 0.12 10.21 7.44
C GLY A 365 -1.39 10.31 7.61
N LEU A 366 -1.86 10.24 8.84
CA LEU A 366 -3.28 10.34 9.20
C LEU A 366 -3.88 11.71 8.85
N ASN A 367 -3.05 12.76 8.76
CA ASN A 367 -3.46 14.05 8.22
C ASN A 367 -3.91 13.95 6.75
N ARG A 368 -3.21 13.12 5.97
CA ARG A 368 -3.55 12.88 4.56
C ARG A 368 -4.83 12.07 4.44
N VAL A 369 -5.00 11.06 5.29
CA VAL A 369 -6.26 10.29 5.42
C VAL A 369 -7.43 11.23 5.73
N ARG A 370 -7.27 12.14 6.70
CA ARG A 370 -8.27 13.16 7.05
C ARG A 370 -8.71 14.00 5.86
N GLN A 371 -7.75 14.46 5.04
CA GLN A 371 -8.02 15.25 3.83
C GLN A 371 -8.79 14.44 2.78
N ILE A 372 -8.34 13.22 2.49
CA ILE A 372 -8.96 12.34 1.49
C ILE A 372 -10.41 12.05 1.88
N PHE A 373 -10.62 11.56 3.11
CA PHE A 373 -11.92 11.10 3.60
C PHE A 373 -12.80 12.22 4.17
N ARG A 374 -12.39 13.50 4.07
CA ARG A 374 -13.11 14.67 4.58
C ARG A 374 -13.52 14.56 6.06
N VAL A 375 -12.65 13.98 6.88
CA VAL A 375 -12.89 13.84 8.32
C VAL A 375 -12.77 15.22 8.99
N GLN A 376 -13.84 15.64 9.66
CA GLN A 376 -13.92 16.98 10.25
C GLN A 376 -13.05 17.12 11.50
N ARG A 377 -12.95 16.06 12.31
CA ARG A 377 -12.19 16.06 13.56
C ARG A 377 -10.69 16.01 13.32
N PRO A 378 -9.86 16.60 14.22
CA PRO A 378 -8.41 16.44 14.16
C PRO A 378 -8.02 14.96 14.08
N LEU A 379 -7.16 14.62 13.12
CA LEU A 379 -6.65 13.28 12.91
C LEU A 379 -5.23 13.40 12.32
N ALA A 380 -4.22 13.08 13.13
CA ALA A 380 -2.81 13.30 12.83
C ALA A 380 -1.94 12.16 13.39
N GLY A 381 -0.70 12.06 12.88
CA GLY A 381 0.22 10.96 13.18
C GLY A 381 0.55 10.16 11.92
N ASN A 382 1.45 9.18 12.07
CA ASN A 382 1.88 8.31 10.98
C ASN A 382 1.56 6.86 11.32
N VAL A 383 1.06 6.12 10.33
CA VAL A 383 0.81 4.68 10.42
C VAL A 383 1.70 3.99 9.40
N GLU A 384 2.53 3.09 9.89
CA GLU A 384 3.25 2.12 9.08
C GLU A 384 2.44 0.83 9.05
N MET A 385 2.32 0.23 7.88
CA MET A 385 1.56 -0.99 7.65
C MET A 385 2.41 -1.98 6.88
N ASP A 386 2.28 -3.25 7.25
CA ASP A 386 2.87 -4.40 6.57
C ASP A 386 1.77 -5.47 6.43
N ALA A 387 1.32 -5.72 5.21
CA ALA A 387 0.11 -6.47 4.94
C ALA A 387 0.18 -7.33 3.68
N MET A 388 -0.63 -8.38 3.65
CA MET A 388 -0.90 -9.22 2.49
C MET A 388 -2.27 -8.85 1.91
N LEU A 389 -2.30 -8.43 0.64
CA LEU A 389 -3.47 -8.21 -0.17
C LEU A 389 -3.70 -9.41 -1.09
N ARG A 390 -4.79 -10.15 -0.87
CA ARG A 390 -5.16 -11.36 -1.62
C ARG A 390 -6.57 -11.25 -2.16
N GLY A 391 -6.82 -11.85 -3.31
CA GLY A 391 -8.17 -11.89 -3.85
C GLY A 391 -8.22 -12.34 -5.30
N LYS A 392 -9.43 -12.26 -5.85
CA LYS A 392 -9.71 -12.62 -7.25
C LYS A 392 -10.81 -11.73 -7.80
N ALA A 393 -10.59 -11.15 -8.98
CA ALA A 393 -11.61 -10.48 -9.79
C ALA A 393 -12.62 -9.62 -9.00
N GLY A 394 -12.13 -8.57 -8.33
CA GLY A 394 -12.98 -7.67 -7.55
C GLY A 394 -13.46 -8.23 -6.21
N THR A 395 -12.83 -9.28 -5.68
CA THR A 395 -12.85 -9.60 -4.25
C THR A 395 -11.47 -9.33 -3.70
N PHE A 396 -11.38 -8.89 -2.44
CA PHE A 396 -10.10 -8.67 -1.78
C PHE A 396 -10.16 -8.99 -0.29
N THR A 397 -9.01 -9.31 0.27
CA THR A 397 -8.73 -9.43 1.69
C THR A 397 -7.35 -8.85 1.92
N LEU A 398 -7.27 -7.81 2.73
CA LEU A 398 -6.05 -7.17 3.18
C LEU A 398 -5.87 -7.53 4.65
N THR A 399 -4.82 -8.29 4.96
CA THR A 399 -4.51 -8.74 6.32
C THR A 399 -3.07 -8.42 6.67
N GLY A 400 -2.82 -7.77 7.80
CA GLY A 400 -1.48 -7.32 8.14
C GLY A 400 -1.33 -6.75 9.53
N GLY A 401 -0.10 -6.40 9.86
CA GLY A 401 0.25 -5.63 11.03
C GLY A 401 0.31 -4.14 10.71
N TRP A 402 0.08 -3.32 11.73
CA TRP A 402 0.30 -1.88 11.66
C TRP A 402 0.93 -1.38 12.95
N LEU A 403 1.68 -0.29 12.83
CA LEU A 403 2.31 0.40 13.95
C LEU A 403 2.18 1.92 13.77
N SER A 404 2.09 2.63 14.88
CA SER A 404 2.03 4.08 14.91
C SER A 404 2.69 4.60 16.19
N PRO A 405 3.78 5.38 16.07
CA PRO A 405 4.42 5.99 17.23
C PRO A 405 3.50 6.95 17.98
N LYS A 406 2.65 7.69 17.24
CA LYS A 406 1.69 8.64 17.78
C LYS A 406 0.47 8.74 16.86
N ILE A 407 -0.71 8.68 17.46
CA ILE A 407 -2.01 8.97 16.86
C ILE A 407 -2.66 10.08 17.69
N ALA A 408 -2.96 11.21 17.06
CA ALA A 408 -3.79 12.25 17.66
C ALA A 408 -5.15 12.22 16.97
N ALA A 409 -6.21 11.91 17.73
CA ALA A 409 -7.58 11.83 17.26
C ALA A 409 -8.47 12.70 18.17
N ASP A 410 -8.91 13.84 17.66
CA ASP A 410 -9.60 14.89 18.42
C ASP A 410 -8.78 15.36 19.64
N VAL A 411 -9.25 15.11 20.86
CA VAL A 411 -8.57 15.43 22.12
C VAL A 411 -7.69 14.29 22.64
N TYR A 412 -7.77 13.11 22.02
CA TYR A 412 -7.09 11.91 22.48
C TYR A 412 -5.75 11.73 21.77
N GLU A 413 -4.69 11.56 22.55
CA GLU A 413 -3.36 11.23 22.04
C GLU A 413 -2.97 9.81 22.47
N LEU A 414 -2.93 8.90 21.51
CA LEU A 414 -2.38 7.56 21.67
C LEU A 414 -0.92 7.54 21.25
N THR A 415 -0.08 6.83 21.99
CA THR A 415 1.33 6.59 21.63
C THR A 415 1.65 5.11 21.58
N ASN A 416 2.70 4.75 20.85
CA ASN A 416 3.19 3.37 20.74
C ASN A 416 2.08 2.37 20.39
N ALA A 417 1.18 2.76 19.48
CA ALA A 417 0.05 1.97 19.06
C ALA A 417 0.49 0.94 18.02
N ARG A 418 0.06 -0.31 18.17
CA ARG A 418 0.28 -1.37 17.18
C ARG A 418 -0.85 -2.37 17.21
N GLY A 419 -1.03 -3.07 16.11
CA GLY A 419 -1.92 -4.21 16.07
C GLY A 419 -2.08 -4.79 14.68
N LYS A 420 -3.29 -5.28 14.40
CA LYS A 420 -3.61 -6.02 13.19
C LYS A 420 -4.81 -5.43 12.49
N LEU A 421 -4.92 -5.71 11.20
CA LEU A 421 -6.07 -5.37 10.39
C LEU A 421 -6.50 -6.56 9.53
N ASN A 422 -7.80 -6.65 9.30
CA ASN A 422 -8.42 -7.56 8.34
C ASN A 422 -9.54 -6.80 7.63
N VAL A 423 -9.29 -6.44 6.38
CA VAL A 423 -10.18 -5.61 5.56
C VAL A 423 -10.58 -6.40 4.33
N THR A 424 -11.88 -6.54 4.09
CA THR A 424 -12.45 -7.20 2.92
C THR A 424 -13.24 -6.19 2.08
N GLY A 425 -13.87 -6.62 0.99
CA GLY A 425 -14.70 -5.74 0.16
C GLY A 425 -15.97 -5.20 0.84
N ASP A 426 -16.34 -5.76 1.99
CA ASP A 426 -17.56 -5.47 2.73
C ASP A 426 -17.32 -5.02 4.17
N ARG A 427 -16.24 -5.45 4.84
CA ARG A 427 -16.01 -5.11 6.25
C ARG A 427 -14.55 -4.78 6.56
N ALA A 428 -14.33 -3.96 7.58
CA ALA A 428 -13.03 -3.74 8.19
C ALA A 428 -13.04 -4.15 9.66
N ILE A 429 -12.01 -4.90 10.05
CA ILE A 429 -11.69 -5.21 11.44
C ILE A 429 -10.29 -4.67 11.72
N VAL A 430 -10.15 -3.91 12.79
CA VAL A 430 -8.87 -3.36 13.24
C VAL A 430 -8.70 -3.70 14.71
N ASP A 431 -7.68 -4.49 15.01
CA ASP A 431 -7.28 -4.80 16.37
C ASP A 431 -6.14 -3.86 16.77
N VAL A 432 -6.30 -3.18 17.90
CA VAL A 432 -5.22 -2.52 18.62
C VAL A 432 -4.74 -3.52 19.67
N GLU A 433 -3.60 -4.17 19.42
CA GLU A 433 -3.01 -5.11 20.38
C GLU A 433 -2.45 -4.38 21.60
N ARG A 434 -1.87 -3.20 21.37
CA ARG A 434 -1.34 -2.34 22.42
C ARG A 434 -1.25 -0.91 21.93
N GLY A 435 -1.68 0.03 22.74
CA GLY A 435 -1.38 1.45 22.66
C GLY A 435 -1.21 2.02 24.07
N GLN A 436 -0.69 3.23 24.18
CA GLN A 436 -0.52 3.95 25.44
C GLN A 436 -1.37 5.21 25.43
N TYR A 437 -2.06 5.46 26.55
CA TYR A 437 -2.89 6.64 26.76
C TYR A 437 -2.95 6.94 28.26
N GLY A 438 -2.77 8.22 28.63
CA GLY A 438 -2.86 8.66 30.03
C GLY A 438 -1.98 7.86 31.00
N GLY A 439 -0.78 7.46 30.58
CA GLY A 439 0.18 6.69 31.39
C GLY A 439 -0.13 5.19 31.48
N GLY A 440 -1.32 4.77 31.03
CA GLY A 440 -1.75 3.37 30.98
C GLY A 440 -1.58 2.73 29.60
N THR A 441 -2.08 1.51 29.49
CA THR A 441 -2.15 0.76 28.22
C THR A 441 -3.59 0.53 27.79
N LEU A 442 -3.78 0.42 26.48
CA LEU A 442 -5.08 0.24 25.84
C LEU A 442 -4.97 -0.83 24.76
N ALA A 443 -6.01 -1.66 24.65
CA ALA A 443 -6.23 -2.61 23.57
C ALA A 443 -7.67 -2.45 23.09
N ALA A 444 -7.93 -2.67 21.81
CA ALA A 444 -9.24 -2.44 21.23
C ALA A 444 -9.52 -3.42 20.09
N HIS A 445 -10.79 -3.81 19.94
CA HIS A 445 -11.29 -4.52 18.77
C HIS A 445 -12.30 -3.61 18.06
N TYR A 446 -11.93 -3.05 16.92
CA TYR A 446 -12.78 -2.17 16.12
C TYR A 446 -13.38 -2.91 14.94
N VAL A 447 -14.68 -2.72 14.69
CA VAL A 447 -15.40 -3.34 13.57
C VAL A 447 -16.26 -2.31 12.83
N LEU A 448 -16.10 -2.29 11.51
CA LEU A 448 -16.98 -1.65 10.54
C LEU A 448 -17.53 -2.75 9.61
N PRO A 449 -18.77 -3.23 9.80
CA PRO A 449 -19.28 -4.40 9.10
C PRO A 449 -19.78 -4.11 7.67
N LYS A 450 -19.91 -2.83 7.29
CA LYS A 450 -20.31 -2.41 5.94
C LYS A 450 -19.76 -1.04 5.54
N TYR A 451 -19.37 -0.86 4.27
CA TYR A 451 -18.98 0.43 3.68
C TYR A 451 -20.16 1.18 3.05
N SER A 452 -21.26 1.29 3.78
CA SER A 452 -22.44 2.04 3.33
C SER A 452 -23.14 2.71 4.49
N GLU A 453 -23.79 3.85 4.22
CA GLU A 453 -24.58 4.57 5.20
C GLU A 453 -25.57 3.62 5.92
N PRO A 454 -25.68 3.68 7.26
CA PRO A 454 -25.17 4.74 8.15
C PRO A 454 -23.72 4.57 8.65
N TYR A 455 -22.92 3.66 8.08
CA TYR A 455 -21.58 3.27 8.55
C TYR A 455 -21.57 2.88 10.05
N PRO A 456 -22.20 1.75 10.41
CA PRO A 456 -22.23 1.29 11.78
C PRO A 456 -20.81 0.91 12.23
N MET A 457 -20.35 1.47 13.34
CA MET A 457 -19.03 1.24 13.90
C MET A 457 -19.19 0.71 15.32
N SER A 458 -18.30 -0.18 15.72
CA SER A 458 -18.23 -0.66 17.10
C SER A 458 -16.79 -0.81 17.55
N VAL A 459 -16.57 -0.65 18.85
CA VAL A 459 -15.29 -0.87 19.50
C VAL A 459 -15.49 -1.57 20.84
N ASP A 460 -14.75 -2.65 21.05
CA ASP A 460 -14.55 -3.25 22.37
C ASP A 460 -13.20 -2.82 22.90
N LEU A 461 -13.22 -1.90 23.86
CA LEU A 461 -12.04 -1.31 24.48
C LEU A 461 -11.69 -2.05 25.76
N ARG A 462 -10.39 -2.29 25.97
CA ARG A 462 -9.81 -2.72 27.23
C ARG A 462 -8.70 -1.74 27.61
N PHE A 463 -8.72 -1.25 28.83
CA PHE A 463 -7.74 -0.30 29.31
C PHE A 463 -7.20 -0.74 30.67
N ASN A 464 -5.94 -0.43 30.94
CA ASN A 464 -5.25 -0.79 32.18
C ASN A 464 -4.36 0.37 32.63
N GLY A 465 -4.59 0.84 33.86
CA GLY A 465 -3.85 1.93 34.49
C GLY A 465 -3.99 3.29 33.79
N VAL A 466 -5.07 3.53 33.04
CA VAL A 466 -5.30 4.83 32.39
C VAL A 466 -5.66 5.87 33.44
N SER A 467 -4.92 6.97 33.51
CA SER A 467 -5.19 8.03 34.48
C SER A 467 -6.60 8.61 34.29
N ALA A 468 -7.43 8.51 35.34
CA ALA A 468 -8.75 9.13 35.37
C ALA A 468 -8.65 10.66 35.20
N GLU A 469 -7.62 11.27 35.81
CA GLU A 469 -7.33 12.70 35.66
C GLU A 469 -7.04 13.08 34.21
N LYS A 470 -6.23 12.29 33.48
CA LYS A 470 -6.00 12.56 32.05
C LYS A 470 -7.30 12.49 31.24
N LEU A 471 -8.13 11.49 31.50
CA LEU A 471 -9.42 11.33 30.82
C LEU A 471 -10.34 12.54 31.06
N PHE A 472 -10.49 12.95 32.31
CA PHE A 472 -11.31 14.10 32.69
C PHE A 472 -10.74 15.42 32.14
N ALA A 473 -9.40 15.57 32.09
CA ALA A 473 -8.74 16.73 31.51
C ALA A 473 -9.03 16.87 30.00
N ASP A 474 -9.11 15.75 29.27
CA ASP A 474 -9.50 15.72 27.85
C ASP A 474 -10.98 16.09 27.64
N TRP A 475 -11.82 15.93 28.66
CA TRP A 475 -13.21 16.41 28.70
C TRP A 475 -13.35 17.83 29.25
N GLY A 476 -12.23 18.49 29.60
CA GLY A 476 -12.21 19.87 30.07
C GLY A 476 -12.21 20.06 31.59
N ILE A 477 -12.19 18.99 32.39
CA ILE A 477 -12.05 19.05 33.85
C ILE A 477 -10.57 18.86 34.22
N ARG A 478 -9.87 19.96 34.42
CA ARG A 478 -8.41 19.95 34.66
C ARG A 478 -8.06 20.17 36.13
N ASP A 479 -6.90 19.70 36.56
CA ASP A 479 -6.36 19.99 37.90
C ASP A 479 -7.25 19.56 39.08
N THR A 480 -7.99 18.45 38.92
CA THR A 480 -8.79 17.86 40.01
C THR A 480 -7.93 17.21 41.09
N GLY A 481 -6.70 16.80 40.75
CA GLY A 481 -5.78 16.12 41.67
C GLY A 481 -6.16 14.67 41.97
N LEU A 482 -7.12 14.11 41.25
CA LEU A 482 -7.59 12.74 41.42
C LEU A 482 -6.58 11.75 40.82
N ARG A 483 -5.81 11.08 41.68
CA ARG A 483 -4.79 10.10 41.25
C ARG A 483 -5.34 8.69 41.29
N GLY A 484 -6.06 8.31 40.24
CA GLY A 484 -6.60 6.96 40.04
C GLY A 484 -6.25 6.37 38.68
N GLY A 485 -5.76 5.13 38.67
CA GLY A 485 -5.45 4.36 37.47
C GLY A 485 -6.63 3.47 37.11
N ALA A 486 -7.36 3.83 36.05
CA ALA A 486 -8.52 3.11 35.58
C ALA A 486 -8.12 1.85 34.81
N THR A 487 -8.71 0.72 35.19
CA THR A 487 -8.57 -0.58 34.54
C THR A 487 -9.95 -1.18 34.32
N GLY A 488 -10.27 -1.54 33.09
CA GLY A 488 -11.64 -1.91 32.74
C GLY A 488 -11.88 -2.18 31.27
N ARG A 489 -13.16 -2.18 30.91
CA ARG A 489 -13.65 -2.41 29.55
C ARG A 489 -14.78 -1.45 29.20
N LEU A 490 -14.92 -1.16 27.91
CA LEU A 490 -16.02 -0.39 27.33
C LEU A 490 -16.39 -1.01 25.99
N ALA A 491 -17.63 -1.46 25.83
CA ALA A 491 -18.20 -1.81 24.54
C ALA A 491 -19.01 -0.61 24.04
N TYR A 492 -18.69 -0.09 22.86
CA TYR A 492 -19.31 1.13 22.34
C TYR A 492 -19.61 1.02 20.84
N HIS A 493 -20.75 1.56 20.42
CA HIS A 493 -21.17 1.59 19.02
C HIS A 493 -21.68 2.97 18.60
N TRP A 494 -21.39 3.37 17.37
CA TRP A 494 -21.83 4.64 16.80
C TRP A 494 -21.99 4.54 15.28
N ASN A 495 -22.46 5.62 14.65
CA ASN A 495 -22.58 5.70 13.19
C ASN A 495 -21.67 6.81 12.66
N LYS A 496 -20.90 6.49 11.62
CA LYS A 496 -20.05 7.45 10.88
C LYS A 496 -19.15 8.29 11.81
N ASP A 497 -19.22 9.61 11.70
CA ASP A 497 -18.45 10.60 12.46
C ASP A 497 -19.19 11.10 13.71
N LYS A 498 -20.38 10.56 14.00
CA LYS A 498 -21.21 10.95 15.16
C LYS A 498 -20.85 10.14 16.41
N LEU A 499 -19.57 10.15 16.81
CA LEU A 499 -19.07 9.38 17.95
C LEU A 499 -19.92 9.60 19.21
N LEU A 500 -20.23 10.85 19.56
CA LEU A 500 -21.02 11.17 20.75
C LEU A 500 -22.52 10.81 20.63
N ALA A 501 -23.05 10.49 19.46
CA ALA A 501 -24.43 10.01 19.30
C ALA A 501 -24.55 8.48 19.42
N GLY A 502 -23.46 7.81 19.80
CA GLY A 502 -23.41 6.38 20.02
C GLY A 502 -23.99 5.94 21.37
N GLY A 503 -23.92 4.63 21.59
CA GLY A 503 -24.39 3.94 22.79
C GLY A 503 -23.40 2.86 23.22
N GLY A 504 -23.35 2.56 24.52
CA GLY A 504 -22.52 1.48 25.03
C GLY A 504 -22.43 1.42 26.55
N GLU A 505 -21.70 0.43 27.04
CA GLU A 505 -21.56 0.17 28.47
C GLU A 505 -20.15 -0.28 28.85
N GLY A 506 -19.77 0.02 30.08
CA GLY A 506 -18.43 -0.25 30.57
C GLY A 506 -18.38 -0.39 32.08
N MET A 507 -17.29 -0.97 32.54
CA MET A 507 -16.94 -1.07 33.94
C MET A 507 -15.47 -0.73 34.10
N ALA A 508 -15.13 -0.04 35.19
CA ALA A 508 -13.76 0.28 35.54
C ALA A 508 -13.51 0.06 37.03
N THR A 509 -12.29 -0.33 37.35
CA THR A 509 -11.71 -0.30 38.70
C THR A 509 -10.62 0.76 38.72
N LEU A 510 -10.48 1.45 39.84
CA LEU A 510 -9.46 2.48 40.04
C LEU A 510 -8.46 1.98 41.06
N SER A 511 -7.17 2.14 40.76
CA SER A 511 -6.08 1.88 41.69
C SER A 511 -5.34 3.18 42.05
N LYS A 512 -4.94 3.31 43.31
CA LYS A 512 -4.25 4.49 43.88
C LYS A 512 -2.82 4.73 43.36
N ASN A 513 -2.40 4.03 42.30
CA ASN A 513 -1.01 4.01 41.79
C ASN A 513 -0.83 4.70 40.43
N ALA A 514 -1.76 5.57 40.02
CA ALA A 514 -1.64 6.29 38.75
C ALA A 514 -0.54 7.35 38.75
N THR A 515 0.09 7.51 37.59
CA THR A 515 0.93 8.65 37.25
C THR A 515 0.12 9.94 37.34
N ALA A 516 0.73 10.98 37.92
CA ALA A 516 0.11 12.31 37.99
C ALA A 516 0.12 13.00 36.61
N PHE A 517 -1.00 13.62 36.24
CA PHE A 517 -1.13 14.39 34.99
C PHE A 517 -1.54 15.86 35.22
N SER A 518 -1.77 16.27 36.47
CA SER A 518 -2.06 17.66 36.83
C SER A 518 -1.02 18.33 37.72
N ASN A 519 -1.18 19.65 37.83
CA ASN A 519 -0.48 20.50 38.78
C ASN A 519 -1.36 20.82 40.01
N ALA A 520 -2.34 19.97 40.31
CA ALA A 520 -3.23 20.19 41.45
C ALA A 520 -2.41 20.30 42.76
N LYS A 521 -2.77 21.27 43.60
CA LYS A 521 -2.04 21.58 44.83
C LYS A 521 -2.09 20.43 45.83
N TYR A 522 -3.24 19.75 45.91
CA TYR A 522 -3.47 18.66 46.86
C TYR A 522 -3.80 17.36 46.11
N PRO A 523 -2.81 16.57 45.72
CA PRO A 523 -3.09 15.30 45.06
C PRO A 523 -3.75 14.30 46.00
N ILE A 524 -4.82 13.66 45.55
CA ILE A 524 -5.61 12.70 46.32
C ILE A 524 -5.57 11.33 45.63
N PRO A 525 -4.96 10.29 46.24
CA PRO A 525 -5.03 8.93 45.73
C PRO A 525 -6.47 8.44 45.66
N LEU A 526 -6.87 7.89 44.51
CA LEU A 526 -8.24 7.46 44.25
C LEU A 526 -8.26 5.96 43.87
N GLY A 527 -8.94 5.17 44.70
CA GLY A 527 -9.29 3.78 44.43
C GLY A 527 -10.80 3.64 44.21
N GLY A 528 -11.24 2.42 43.88
CA GLY A 528 -12.66 2.07 43.82
C GLY A 528 -13.10 1.40 42.52
N SER A 529 -14.38 1.51 42.20
CA SER A 529 -14.97 0.93 40.99
C SER A 529 -16.16 1.73 40.48
N THR A 530 -16.47 1.60 39.20
CA THR A 530 -17.61 2.23 38.55
C THR A 530 -18.19 1.36 37.45
N ASP A 531 -19.50 1.35 37.37
CA ASP A 531 -20.31 0.74 36.33
C ASP A 531 -21.14 1.82 35.64
N PHE A 532 -20.97 1.94 34.32
CA PHE A 532 -21.52 3.06 33.57
C PHE A 532 -22.04 2.66 32.19
N ALA A 533 -23.03 3.41 31.73
CA ALA A 533 -23.46 3.45 30.34
C ALA A 533 -23.08 4.79 29.70
N LEU A 534 -22.86 4.82 28.39
CA LEU A 534 -22.61 6.04 27.63
C LEU A 534 -23.60 6.09 26.47
N ASP A 535 -24.54 7.04 26.52
CA ASP A 535 -25.57 7.20 25.50
C ASP A 535 -25.70 8.66 25.11
N ASN A 536 -25.59 8.97 23.82
CA ASN A 536 -25.74 10.34 23.30
C ASN A 536 -24.86 11.38 24.04
N GLY A 537 -23.62 11.00 24.40
CA GLY A 537 -22.66 11.86 25.09
C GLY A 537 -22.97 12.06 26.57
N ILE A 538 -23.89 11.28 27.14
CA ILE A 538 -24.24 11.25 28.55
C ILE A 538 -23.71 9.95 29.16
N VAL A 539 -22.77 10.08 30.10
CA VAL A 539 -22.33 8.98 30.95
C VAL A 539 -23.35 8.82 32.08
N THR A 540 -24.00 7.66 32.15
CA THR A 540 -24.88 7.29 33.26
C THR A 540 -24.14 6.34 34.19
N PHE A 541 -23.79 6.81 35.38
CA PHE A 541 -23.20 5.99 36.43
C PHE A 541 -24.31 5.20 37.13
N ARG A 542 -24.38 3.89 36.84
CA ARG A 542 -25.31 2.95 37.50
C ARG A 542 -24.91 2.76 38.95
N ARG A 543 -23.60 2.71 39.19
CA ARG A 543 -22.97 2.61 40.50
C ARG A 543 -21.53 3.09 40.40
N ALA A 544 -21.10 3.95 41.29
CA ALA A 544 -19.70 4.31 41.46
C ALA A 544 -19.37 4.35 42.94
N ASP A 545 -18.37 3.57 43.35
CA ASP A 545 -17.84 3.52 44.71
C ASP A 545 -16.37 3.93 44.63
N LEU A 546 -16.02 5.08 45.18
CA LEU A 546 -14.68 5.63 45.21
C LEU A 546 -14.13 5.62 46.63
N GLU A 547 -12.82 5.45 46.75
CA GLU A 547 -12.13 5.38 48.03
C GLU A 547 -10.84 6.20 47.98
N THR A 548 -10.71 7.12 48.92
CA THR A 548 -9.49 7.89 49.18
C THR A 548 -8.81 7.32 50.44
N ASP A 549 -7.86 8.04 51.04
CA ASP A 549 -7.20 7.53 52.26
C ASP A 549 -8.04 7.77 53.51
N LYS A 550 -8.96 8.74 53.47
CA LYS A 550 -9.83 9.11 54.58
C LYS A 550 -11.33 9.07 54.26
N SER A 551 -11.73 8.78 53.03
CA SER A 551 -13.13 8.90 52.63
C SER A 551 -13.57 7.78 51.69
N LYS A 552 -14.86 7.43 51.77
CA LYS A 552 -15.57 6.55 50.85
C LYS A 552 -16.73 7.33 50.24
N VAL A 553 -16.80 7.37 48.91
CA VAL A 553 -17.82 8.11 48.17
C VAL A 553 -18.59 7.12 47.31
N SER A 554 -19.88 7.00 47.51
CA SER A 554 -20.78 6.25 46.61
C SER A 554 -21.68 7.22 45.86
N PHE A 555 -21.84 7.05 44.55
CA PHE A 555 -22.76 7.88 43.77
C PHE A 555 -23.39 7.16 42.58
N THR A 556 -24.53 7.70 42.15
CA THR A 556 -25.27 7.33 40.94
C THR A 556 -25.71 8.59 40.22
N GLY A 557 -25.91 8.53 38.90
CA GLY A 557 -26.44 9.69 38.17
C GLY A 557 -25.85 9.86 36.80
N LYS A 558 -25.83 11.08 36.28
CA LYS A 558 -25.47 11.41 34.90
C LYS A 558 -24.40 12.49 34.82
N LEU A 559 -23.54 12.38 33.82
CA LEU A 559 -22.56 13.39 33.39
C LEU A 559 -22.66 13.57 31.87
N ARG A 560 -22.94 14.78 31.40
CA ARG A 560 -22.92 15.12 29.98
C ARG A 560 -21.55 15.65 29.58
N ILE A 561 -20.90 14.99 28.62
CA ILE A 561 -19.53 15.33 28.20
C ILE A 561 -19.47 16.69 27.48
N SER A 562 -20.50 17.06 26.72
CA SER A 562 -20.47 18.24 25.84
C SER A 562 -20.31 19.58 26.58
N ASP A 563 -20.90 19.71 27.77
CA ASP A 563 -20.87 20.93 28.58
C ASP A 563 -20.49 20.68 30.04
N VAL A 564 -20.09 19.44 30.34
CA VAL A 564 -19.68 18.99 31.68
C VAL A 564 -20.76 19.31 32.72
N SER A 565 -22.00 18.92 32.41
CA SER A 565 -23.14 19.01 33.34
C SER A 565 -23.40 17.71 34.07
N THR A 566 -23.67 17.79 35.36
CA THR A 566 -23.90 16.67 36.27
C THR A 566 -25.33 16.63 36.77
N ASP A 567 -25.77 15.44 37.12
CA ASP A 567 -26.98 15.15 37.90
C ASP A 567 -26.67 13.92 38.73
N LEU A 568 -26.05 14.11 39.89
CA LEU A 568 -25.47 13.06 40.72
C LEU A 568 -26.14 13.01 42.08
N LEU A 569 -26.47 11.81 42.55
CA LEU A 569 -26.81 11.51 43.93
C LEU A 569 -25.58 10.93 44.62
N VAL A 570 -25.14 11.56 45.71
CA VAL A 570 -23.85 11.28 46.35
C VAL A 570 -24.07 10.94 47.82
N LYS A 571 -23.33 9.95 48.32
CA LYS A 571 -23.15 9.66 49.74
C LYS A 571 -21.66 9.54 50.03
N ILE A 572 -21.18 10.26 51.02
CA ILE A 572 -19.80 10.31 51.45
C ILE A 572 -19.75 9.89 52.91
N HIS A 573 -18.86 8.97 53.24
CA HIS A 573 -18.42 8.72 54.59
C HIS A 573 -16.97 9.18 54.68
N SER A 574 -16.60 9.97 55.68
CA SER A 574 -15.24 10.49 55.83
C SER A 574 -14.78 10.39 57.27
N ASP A 575 -13.59 9.82 57.46
CA ASP A 575 -12.87 9.78 58.73
C ASP A 575 -12.13 11.11 59.01
N ASP A 576 -12.01 11.98 58.00
CA ASP A 576 -11.33 13.28 58.12
C ASP A 576 -11.80 14.26 57.03
N PHE A 577 -12.69 15.20 57.42
CA PHE A 577 -13.20 16.24 56.53
C PHE A 577 -12.11 17.17 55.98
N SER A 578 -10.89 17.19 56.53
CA SER A 578 -9.78 17.96 55.95
C SER A 578 -9.33 17.42 54.58
N GLU A 579 -9.56 16.14 54.30
CA GLU A 579 -9.35 15.57 52.97
C GLU A 579 -10.39 16.08 51.98
N LEU A 580 -11.66 16.15 52.39
CA LEU A 580 -12.75 16.70 51.58
C LEU A 580 -12.55 18.19 51.27
N ASP A 581 -12.03 18.98 52.22
CA ASP A 581 -11.66 20.39 52.01
C ASP A 581 -10.61 20.55 50.89
N ARG A 582 -9.61 19.66 50.87
CA ARG A 582 -8.58 19.63 49.80
C ARG A 582 -9.15 19.24 48.44
N ILE A 583 -10.07 18.28 48.41
CA ILE A 583 -10.79 17.91 47.18
C ILE A 583 -11.61 19.11 46.68
N GLY A 584 -12.40 19.73 47.57
CA GLY A 584 -13.19 20.94 47.27
C GLY A 584 -12.33 22.06 46.72
N TYR A 585 -11.15 22.30 47.32
CA TYR A 585 -10.18 23.27 46.84
C TYR A 585 -9.75 23.01 45.39
N ASN A 586 -9.34 21.78 45.05
CA ASN A 586 -8.91 21.46 43.69
C ASN A 586 -10.05 21.62 42.68
N PHE A 587 -11.26 21.14 43.01
CA PHE A 587 -12.41 21.27 42.13
C PHE A 587 -12.85 22.72 41.93
N ALA A 588 -12.80 23.56 42.98
CA ALA A 588 -13.07 24.99 42.86
C ALA A 588 -12.06 25.68 41.92
N HIS A 589 -10.77 25.33 42.01
CA HIS A 589 -9.74 25.85 41.11
C HIS A 589 -9.91 25.35 39.68
N SER A 590 -10.26 24.08 39.49
CA SER A 590 -10.63 23.50 38.20
C SER A 590 -11.80 24.25 37.54
N ALA A 591 -12.80 24.62 38.35
CA ALA A 591 -13.93 25.44 37.93
C ALA A 591 -13.57 26.92 37.64
N GLY A 592 -12.35 27.36 37.97
CA GLY A 592 -11.84 28.70 37.72
C GLY A 592 -11.89 29.66 38.91
N LYS A 593 -12.30 29.20 40.11
CA LYS A 593 -12.38 30.00 41.34
C LYS A 593 -10.99 30.14 41.99
N LYS A 594 -10.12 30.94 41.38
CA LYS A 594 -8.70 31.11 41.78
C LYS A 594 -8.46 31.69 43.18
N THR A 595 -9.47 32.33 43.75
CA THR A 595 -9.40 32.95 45.09
C THR A 595 -9.94 32.04 46.19
N TYR A 596 -10.44 30.85 45.84
CA TYR A 596 -10.91 29.89 46.82
C TYR A 596 -9.77 29.47 47.76
N ALA A 597 -10.02 29.47 49.07
CA ALA A 597 -9.07 29.03 50.07
C ALA A 597 -9.61 27.78 50.78
N LEU A 598 -8.72 27.02 51.42
CA LEU A 598 -9.16 25.95 52.30
C LEU A 598 -10.04 26.55 53.41
N LEU A 599 -11.15 25.87 53.70
CA LEU A 599 -12.09 26.30 54.73
C LEU A 599 -11.62 25.89 56.13
N GLY A 600 -10.57 25.06 56.24
CA GLY A 600 -10.06 24.55 57.50
C GLY A 600 -11.02 23.53 58.11
N LEU A 601 -11.63 22.69 57.28
CA LEU A 601 -12.55 21.65 57.74
C LEU A 601 -11.78 20.51 58.42
N GLY A 602 -12.43 19.86 59.37
CA GLY A 602 -11.93 18.68 60.08
C GLY A 602 -13.05 17.98 60.83
N GLY A 603 -12.72 16.90 61.54
CA GLY A 603 -13.71 16.00 62.13
C GLY A 603 -14.05 14.86 61.17
N ALA A 604 -15.06 14.06 61.52
CA ALA A 604 -15.46 12.88 60.75
C ALA A 604 -17.00 12.79 60.67
N GLY A 605 -17.53 12.15 59.63
CA GLY A 605 -18.97 11.95 59.51
C GLY A 605 -19.45 11.59 58.11
N ASP A 606 -20.75 11.78 57.91
CA ASP A 606 -21.46 11.40 56.70
C ASP A 606 -22.05 12.62 55.99
N ILE A 607 -21.98 12.63 54.67
CA ILE A 607 -22.59 13.63 53.79
C ILE A 607 -23.47 12.90 52.79
N SER A 608 -24.72 13.33 52.62
CA SER A 608 -25.60 12.81 51.56
C SER A 608 -26.27 13.95 50.82
N GLY A 609 -26.42 13.84 49.51
CA GLY A 609 -26.92 14.97 48.73
C GLY A 609 -27.00 14.75 47.23
N SER A 610 -27.30 15.83 46.52
CA SER A 610 -27.32 15.89 45.06
C SER A 610 -26.47 17.01 44.51
N VAL A 611 -25.83 16.76 43.37
CA VAL A 611 -25.04 17.75 42.60
C VAL A 611 -25.60 17.83 41.18
N THR A 612 -26.24 18.94 40.85
CA THR A 612 -26.90 19.19 39.55
C THR A 612 -26.29 20.39 38.85
N GLY A 613 -26.49 20.50 37.52
CA GLY A 613 -26.04 21.66 36.75
C GLY A 613 -24.61 21.54 36.21
N ARG A 614 -24.01 22.65 35.77
CA ARG A 614 -22.66 22.64 35.16
C ARG A 614 -21.59 22.61 36.23
N MET A 615 -20.50 21.86 36.03
CA MET A 615 -19.38 21.79 37.00
C MET A 615 -18.79 23.15 37.40
N LYS A 616 -18.91 24.18 36.56
CA LYS A 616 -18.43 25.55 36.87
C LYS A 616 -19.39 26.37 37.73
N ALA A 617 -20.66 25.98 37.78
CA ALA A 617 -21.74 26.62 38.52
C ALA A 617 -22.76 25.54 38.93
N PRO A 618 -22.36 24.61 39.82
CA PRO A 618 -23.22 23.52 40.22
C PRO A 618 -24.25 24.00 41.24
N GLU A 619 -25.38 23.33 41.28
CA GLU A 619 -26.31 23.38 42.39
C GLU A 619 -26.06 22.15 43.27
N VAL A 620 -25.83 22.38 44.57
CA VAL A 620 -25.54 21.31 45.53
C VAL A 620 -26.53 21.38 46.67
N VAL A 621 -27.23 20.28 46.93
CA VAL A 621 -28.07 20.11 48.14
C VAL A 621 -27.43 19.02 48.96
N ALA A 622 -27.10 19.29 50.23
CA ALA A 622 -26.44 18.31 51.08
C ALA A 622 -26.96 18.33 52.51
N HIS A 623 -27.02 17.14 53.09
CA HIS A 623 -27.21 16.88 54.51
C HIS A 623 -25.90 16.32 55.07
N ILE A 624 -25.35 16.96 56.10
CA ILE A 624 -24.08 16.63 56.74
C ILE A 624 -24.33 16.30 58.21
N VAL A 625 -23.89 15.12 58.64
CA VAL A 625 -23.81 14.74 60.05
C VAL A 625 -22.36 14.52 60.41
N GLY A 626 -21.81 15.34 61.30
CA GLY A 626 -20.40 15.36 61.66
C GLY A 626 -20.18 15.20 63.16
N THR A 627 -19.00 14.68 63.51
CA THR A 627 -18.50 14.56 64.88
C THR A 627 -17.19 15.32 65.00
N ALA A 628 -17.02 16.07 66.11
CA ALA A 628 -15.86 16.93 66.33
C ALA A 628 -15.51 17.82 65.10
N THR A 629 -16.55 18.34 64.46
CA THR A 629 -16.48 19.12 63.22
C THR A 629 -15.66 20.38 63.45
N LYS A 630 -14.83 20.75 62.49
CA LYS A 630 -14.08 22.01 62.52
C LYS A 630 -14.43 22.91 61.34
N TYR A 631 -14.40 24.21 61.57
CA TYR A 631 -14.46 25.24 60.53
C TYR A 631 -13.42 26.31 60.84
N ASN A 632 -12.64 26.74 59.83
CA ASN A 632 -11.50 27.63 60.01
C ASN A 632 -10.52 27.15 61.10
N ASN A 633 -10.34 25.82 61.21
CA ASN A 633 -9.57 25.14 62.26
C ASN A 633 -10.12 25.29 63.70
N VAL A 634 -11.28 25.91 63.90
CA VAL A 634 -11.96 26.04 65.19
C VAL A 634 -12.92 24.85 65.37
N LEU A 635 -12.89 24.23 66.55
CA LEU A 635 -13.83 23.15 66.90
C LEU A 635 -15.24 23.73 67.04
N VAL A 636 -16.20 23.14 66.33
CA VAL A 636 -17.62 23.48 66.41
C VAL A 636 -18.47 22.30 66.90
N GLY A 637 -17.83 21.27 67.47
CA GLY A 637 -18.51 20.10 68.02
C GLY A 637 -19.23 19.21 66.98
N ASP A 638 -20.24 18.47 67.43
CA ASP A 638 -21.04 17.59 66.58
C ASP A 638 -22.04 18.41 65.76
N ALA A 639 -22.15 18.12 64.46
CA ALA A 639 -22.89 18.93 63.50
C ALA A 639 -24.03 18.14 62.83
N ASP A 640 -25.16 18.79 62.59
CA ASP A 640 -26.28 18.34 61.75
C ASP A 640 -26.69 19.53 60.87
N ILE A 641 -26.35 19.47 59.58
CA ILE A 641 -26.40 20.60 58.64
C ILE A 641 -27.16 20.20 57.37
N ASP A 642 -28.23 20.92 57.07
CA ASP A 642 -28.92 20.97 55.79
C ASP A 642 -28.47 22.23 55.04
N LEU A 643 -27.80 22.06 53.90
CA LEU A 643 -27.24 23.14 53.09
C LEU A 643 -27.67 23.06 51.63
N HIS A 644 -27.76 24.23 51.01
CA HIS A 644 -27.96 24.42 49.57
C HIS A 644 -26.95 25.41 49.03
N TYR A 645 -26.15 25.03 48.04
CA TYR A 645 -25.23 25.90 47.33
C TYR A 645 -25.71 26.12 45.91
N ASP A 646 -25.86 27.39 45.54
CA ASP A 646 -26.16 27.85 44.19
C ASP A 646 -24.89 28.43 43.57
N GLY A 647 -24.24 27.66 42.70
CA GLY A 647 -23.02 28.08 42.02
C GLY A 647 -23.21 29.11 40.90
N VAL A 648 -24.45 29.44 40.51
CA VAL A 648 -24.73 30.54 39.58
C VAL A 648 -24.65 31.87 40.31
N HIS A 649 -25.20 31.91 41.53
CA HIS A 649 -25.20 33.12 42.37
C HIS A 649 -24.02 33.16 43.36
N ASP A 650 -23.23 32.08 43.44
CA ASP A 650 -22.19 31.88 44.45
C ASP A 650 -22.74 32.05 45.88
N THR A 651 -23.93 31.47 46.14
CA THR A 651 -24.64 31.61 47.41
C THR A 651 -24.74 30.27 48.11
N LEU A 652 -24.35 30.21 49.38
CA LEU A 652 -24.52 29.08 50.28
C LEU A 652 -25.63 29.39 51.29
N LYS A 653 -26.71 28.62 51.27
CA LYS A 653 -27.84 28.71 52.20
C LYS A 653 -27.77 27.56 53.21
N PHE A 654 -27.92 27.90 54.48
CA PHE A 654 -28.16 26.95 55.56
C PHE A 654 -29.66 26.94 55.85
N ASP A 655 -30.34 25.87 55.42
CA ASP A 655 -31.76 25.66 55.76
C ASP A 655 -31.91 25.34 57.24
N ARG A 656 -30.95 24.58 57.77
CA ARG A 656 -30.83 24.25 59.19
C ARG A 656 -29.40 23.81 59.47
N ALA A 657 -28.73 24.44 60.43
CA ALA A 657 -27.46 23.93 60.95
C ALA A 657 -27.54 23.89 62.47
N THR A 658 -27.23 22.75 63.09
CA THR A 658 -27.13 22.59 64.54
C THR A 658 -25.76 22.06 64.90
N PHE A 659 -25.12 22.70 65.87
CA PHE A 659 -23.83 22.32 66.42
C PHE A 659 -23.97 22.04 67.92
N ARG A 660 -23.29 21.01 68.43
CA ARG A 660 -23.33 20.61 69.84
C ARG A 660 -21.93 20.36 70.37
N GLU A 661 -21.58 21.02 71.47
CA GLU A 661 -20.31 20.82 72.15
C GLU A 661 -20.55 20.76 73.67
N GLY A 662 -20.30 19.59 74.27
CA GLY A 662 -20.65 19.34 75.66
C GLY A 662 -22.16 19.55 75.92
N GLY A 663 -22.50 20.44 76.85
CA GLY A 663 -23.89 20.84 77.13
C GLY A 663 -24.41 22.00 76.27
N GLY A 664 -23.58 22.54 75.38
CA GLY A 664 -23.88 23.69 74.54
C GLY A 664 -24.56 23.32 73.22
N ARG A 665 -25.41 24.22 72.72
CA ARG A 665 -26.07 24.12 71.42
C ARG A 665 -26.00 25.44 70.68
N LEU A 666 -25.66 25.38 69.39
CA LEU A 666 -25.70 26.50 68.46
C LEU A 666 -26.59 26.10 67.27
N THR A 667 -27.52 26.95 66.87
CA THR A 667 -28.32 26.77 65.66
C THR A 667 -28.15 27.96 64.73
N LEU A 668 -28.03 27.68 63.44
CA LEU A 668 -27.77 28.66 62.40
C LEU A 668 -28.67 28.41 61.19
N THR A 669 -29.26 29.48 60.67
CA THR A 669 -30.01 29.51 59.40
C THR A 669 -29.70 30.80 58.67
N GLY A 670 -29.68 30.78 57.33
CA GLY A 670 -29.46 31.99 56.55
C GLY A 670 -28.60 31.74 55.32
N THR A 671 -28.01 32.80 54.76
CA THR A 671 -27.22 32.75 53.53
C THR A 671 -25.83 33.37 53.70
N ILE A 672 -24.90 32.84 52.93
CA ILE A 672 -23.56 33.38 52.72
C ILE A 672 -23.41 33.61 51.22
N GLU A 673 -23.18 34.85 50.80
CA GLU A 673 -22.87 35.17 49.40
C GLU A 673 -21.36 35.36 49.23
N PHE A 674 -20.78 34.74 48.21
CA PHE A 674 -19.37 34.86 47.85
C PHE A 674 -19.23 35.72 46.57
N PRO A 675 -19.21 37.06 46.69
CA PRO A 675 -19.23 37.93 45.53
C PRO A 675 -17.99 37.74 44.65
N SER A 676 -18.21 37.70 43.32
CA SER A 676 -17.15 37.56 42.31
C SER A 676 -16.16 38.74 42.27
N SER A 677 -16.52 39.87 42.88
CA SER A 677 -15.66 41.03 43.10
C SER A 677 -16.06 41.77 44.39
N GLY A 678 -15.07 42.26 45.14
CA GLY A 678 -15.27 42.95 46.43
C GLY A 678 -14.61 42.23 47.62
N PRO A 679 -14.43 42.90 48.77
CA PRO A 679 -13.76 42.31 49.93
C PRO A 679 -14.78 41.57 50.80
N SER A 680 -14.55 40.27 50.96
CA SER A 680 -15.19 39.36 51.93
C SER A 680 -16.58 38.82 51.58
N PRO A 681 -16.92 37.58 52.03
CA PRO A 681 -18.26 37.03 51.94
C PRO A 681 -19.28 37.91 52.66
N ARG A 682 -20.52 37.97 52.16
CA ARG A 682 -21.64 38.63 52.85
C ARG A 682 -22.43 37.58 53.61
N PHE A 683 -22.63 37.83 54.90
CA PHE A 683 -23.33 36.92 55.80
C PHE A 683 -24.69 37.54 56.16
N ASP A 684 -25.77 36.81 55.87
CA ASP A 684 -27.12 37.08 56.37
C ASP A 684 -27.57 35.86 57.17
N LEU A 685 -27.17 35.82 58.44
CA LEU A 685 -27.28 34.64 59.30
C LEU A 685 -28.09 34.97 60.55
N ALA A 686 -29.09 34.15 60.84
CA ALA A 686 -29.73 34.08 62.14
C ALA A 686 -29.06 32.98 62.96
N ILE A 687 -28.57 33.36 64.15
CA ILE A 687 -27.81 32.47 65.05
C ILE A 687 -28.47 32.49 66.42
N ASP A 688 -28.78 31.32 66.95
CA ASP A 688 -29.26 31.11 68.33
C ASP A 688 -28.31 30.17 69.06
N ALA A 689 -27.85 30.55 70.26
CA ALA A 689 -26.83 29.86 71.01
C ALA A 689 -27.24 29.72 72.48
N ALA A 690 -27.16 28.51 73.01
CA ALA A 690 -27.48 28.19 74.40
C ALA A 690 -26.34 27.38 75.02
N ASN A 691 -25.69 27.91 76.05
CA ASN A 691 -24.57 27.28 76.77
C ASN A 691 -23.39 26.84 75.86
N TYR A 692 -23.28 27.43 74.66
CA TYR A 692 -22.25 27.10 73.68
C TYR A 692 -20.93 27.79 74.08
N PRO A 693 -19.79 27.09 74.09
CA PRO A 693 -18.50 27.69 74.46
C PRO A 693 -18.11 28.76 73.42
N VAL A 694 -17.72 29.96 73.89
CA VAL A 694 -17.38 31.12 73.04
C VAL A 694 -15.89 31.49 73.15
N ASP A 695 -15.06 30.57 73.58
CA ASP A 695 -13.63 30.81 73.87
C ASP A 695 -12.74 30.71 72.63
#